data_AF-A0A1G1ZNR5-F1
#
_entry.id   AF-A0A1G1ZNR5-F1
#
_cell.length_a   1.000
_cell.length_b   1.000
_cell.length_c   1.000
_cell.angle_alpha   90.00
_cell.angle_beta   90.00
_cell.angle_gamma   90.00
#
_symmetry.space_group_name_H-M   'P 1'
#
loop_
_entity.id
_entity.type
_entity.pdbx_description
1 polymer ?
#
loop_
_entity_poly.entity_id
_entity_poly.type
_entity_poly.pdbx_seq_one_letter_code
_entity_poly.pdbx_strand_id
1 'polypeptide(L)'
;MSNFAKKATSGVLSVTTAVWLSGAMLFVPVASAQQTTADLQAQIASLLAQIQALQAQLGAQSGGTTTTTSCSFTRDLTVGARGTDVKCLQQYLNGAGFEVAASGAGSPGNETETFGPLTRAAVVKWQSANGVSGTGYFGPISRAKYTAVAGTTTGGTTTGGTTTGGTTTVPGTGLVLSLASDNPGSASVPRGATSITFLKFNVAGNGTLDSLVFKRTGIGATADFNSAGLYLYEGNTRLTSGKSINSTTHEVSFVNLGLAVAGVRTLALRADLATGATAANVNAFELISTAGTPTPTGSLKSNSMTIGGQAVGGITIDDGAAASNPKLGQKEAELLEFKLTASSTEDIRITQLGLTEGGTIANENLTNFVIKQAGTEVAKAASIGSKDLVTFVFTTPYLLEKGQEKTFKLYADISGVARRDDTILFYVDSATDIEAIGATYGYPVTPTITNIDTSSETDSLTLQGGSVTITFNGPVVGDLPRRGQDVNVFDFSITSQNNVEIRNLRLNATTTALGSGEGFNDFKLWDKDTNAVISSATDVTTSTNVTVTDVITIGSGKTRNFKVTVDVDADNDDSDDIQVSLLTFQSSDIKNLDNNTFVSSTDVVPNAQLVGNLQDTRVPTLDVQRAGAPVSATSVLGTKAVPFVGFTLRAINDDIKITSLKIDASAATGMGTSAAEINGGVLNLALYDTEGTRVSDIESLTGSSLPVSATFDNLNFTVKKGSTAVLTVKADLSVASSGNNFVIATTASTSHFTAQDSQGNAPTIQGTNANTDGSVTIAQTSVGDVTVTRAGDDDESRAGIVLAGTESILAKFSFTSQNEEMTINKITFAVTATSTITATSATSTAFVDEVKTLKLYDGTTLITSANLVGGGEDAGRAIFENVGWKVGKDQTKTLTVKGVIATIDDGADTGAAFYVNVTSTGFEAQGASAKDTSIAGAAGREKQVFKTKPTITILSGSPDSLSNGNAATRVIKFRVTADPAGDISWKKIALAVSPSGATMSTTTTSNVELREITSGSTNLTIGTVTSGLNTTTNGNHSIAGSAGYVNITLSSEEVIGKGGYKDYEVRLTFEGVGNLANSVESVSTRLYLAETSSATSTTFYARDLNNGNVTGPTSSTANPSFVWSDRSVIGHSETTNDWNWGFYVKGLPSDSYQAKE
;
A
#
# COMPACT_ATOMS: atom_id res chain seq x y z
N MET A 1 20.07 21.56 28.28
CA MET A 1 21.47 21.56 28.77
C MET A 1 22.01 20.14 28.68
N SER A 2 23.27 20.03 28.24
CA SER A 2 24.18 18.87 28.31
C SER A 2 23.77 17.62 27.52
N ASN A 3 24.29 17.37 26.31
CA ASN A 3 25.68 17.06 25.90
C ASN A 3 26.24 15.72 26.40
N PHE A 4 27.01 15.15 25.46
CA PHE A 4 28.03 14.10 25.53
C PHE A 4 27.57 12.66 25.26
N ALA A 5 28.22 11.86 24.41
CA ALA A 5 29.29 12.03 23.43
C ALA A 5 29.70 10.63 22.94
N LYS A 6 30.30 10.60 21.74
CA LYS A 6 31.47 9.80 21.27
C LYS A 6 31.14 9.06 19.96
N LYS A 7 32.01 9.03 18.94
CA LYS A 7 33.27 9.71 18.53
C LYS A 7 33.53 9.14 17.12
N ALA A 8 33.58 9.96 16.07
CA ALA A 8 34.75 10.64 15.52
C ALA A 8 35.70 9.77 14.67
N THR A 9 35.78 10.04 13.36
CA THR A 9 37.05 10.10 12.62
C THR A 9 36.92 10.98 11.37
N SER A 10 37.52 12.18 11.42
CA SER A 10 37.87 13.05 10.29
C SER A 10 39.18 13.76 10.65
N GLY A 11 40.11 13.86 9.70
CA GLY A 11 41.49 14.37 9.83
C GLY A 11 42.45 13.53 8.96
N VAL A 12 42.72 13.86 7.69
CA VAL A 12 43.65 14.87 7.09
C VAL A 12 45.14 14.49 7.20
N LEU A 13 45.85 14.56 6.05
CA LEU A 13 47.30 14.76 5.76
C LEU A 13 47.75 13.81 4.62
N SER A 14 48.56 14.14 3.61
CA SER A 14 49.41 15.31 3.27
C SER A 14 50.17 15.02 1.96
N VAL A 15 50.63 16.10 1.29
CA VAL A 15 51.77 16.30 0.34
C VAL A 15 51.25 17.29 -0.73
N THR A 16 51.65 18.57 -0.82
CA THR A 16 52.99 19.18 -0.65
C THR A 16 52.95 20.62 -0.09
N THR A 17 53.83 20.86 0.88
CA THR A 17 54.51 22.12 1.31
C THR A 17 55.33 22.75 0.14
N ALA A 18 55.76 24.01 0.05
CA ALA A 18 55.50 25.30 0.68
C ALA A 18 56.41 26.39 0.01
N VAL A 19 56.15 27.66 0.35
CA VAL A 19 57.06 28.85 0.36
C VAL A 19 57.34 29.63 -0.95
N TRP A 20 56.82 30.86 -1.11
CA TRP A 20 57.51 32.14 -0.79
C TRP A 20 56.65 33.39 -1.13
N LEU A 21 56.45 34.20 -0.10
CA LEU A 21 56.49 35.68 -0.01
C LEU A 21 55.61 36.64 -0.83
N SER A 22 54.88 37.42 -0.03
CA SER A 22 54.43 38.80 -0.20
C SER A 22 55.44 39.81 -0.77
N GLY A 23 54.96 40.74 -1.60
CA GLY A 23 55.47 42.13 -1.64
C GLY A 23 55.73 42.74 -3.02
N ALA A 24 54.97 43.81 -3.31
CA ALA A 24 55.34 45.05 -4.04
C ALA A 24 55.79 45.02 -5.53
N MET A 25 54.99 45.75 -6.32
CA MET A 25 55.34 46.74 -7.37
C MET A 25 56.50 46.45 -8.35
N LEU A 26 56.20 46.42 -9.65
CA LEU A 26 56.69 47.43 -10.64
C LEU A 26 56.15 47.15 -12.06
N PHE A 27 55.80 48.25 -12.74
CA PHE A 27 55.41 48.41 -14.15
C PHE A 27 56.50 47.84 -15.11
N VAL A 28 56.32 47.51 -16.39
CA VAL A 28 55.71 48.20 -17.55
C VAL A 28 55.57 47.17 -18.74
N PRO A 29 55.18 47.50 -20.00
CA PRO A 29 53.99 46.95 -20.69
C PRO A 29 54.30 46.14 -21.98
N VAL A 30 53.47 45.17 -22.39
CA VAL A 30 53.35 44.87 -23.82
C VAL A 30 52.02 44.20 -24.17
N ALA A 31 51.36 44.80 -25.17
CA ALA A 31 50.44 44.22 -26.16
C ALA A 31 49.23 43.40 -25.71
N SER A 32 48.07 43.90 -26.11
CA SER A 32 46.82 43.15 -26.31
C SER A 32 47.06 41.94 -27.22
N ALA A 33 47.21 40.75 -26.65
CA ALA A 33 46.87 39.51 -27.35
C ALA A 33 45.39 39.23 -27.09
N GLN A 34 44.57 39.64 -28.05
CA GLN A 34 43.16 39.29 -28.13
C GLN A 34 43.07 37.77 -28.26
N GLN A 35 42.74 37.08 -27.16
CA GLN A 35 42.53 35.64 -27.12
C GLN A 35 41.35 35.31 -28.05
N THR A 36 41.65 34.72 -29.20
CA THR A 36 40.64 34.51 -30.25
C THR A 36 39.65 33.43 -29.81
N THR A 37 38.45 33.40 -30.40
CA THR A 37 37.51 32.28 -30.17
C THR A 37 38.13 30.92 -30.50
N ALA A 38 39.10 30.89 -31.42
CA ALA A 38 39.89 29.69 -31.72
C ALA A 38 40.83 29.30 -30.57
N ASP A 39 41.47 30.26 -29.89
CA ASP A 39 42.32 29.99 -28.72
C ASP A 39 41.50 29.52 -27.51
N LEU A 40 40.30 30.06 -27.33
CA LEU A 40 39.35 29.57 -26.33
C LEU A 40 38.80 28.18 -26.70
N GLN A 41 38.52 27.90 -27.97
CA GLN A 41 38.13 26.56 -28.43
C GLN A 41 39.26 25.54 -28.31
N ALA A 42 40.51 25.93 -28.56
CA ALA A 42 41.68 25.09 -28.36
C ALA A 42 41.93 24.81 -26.87
N GLN A 43 41.71 25.80 -26.00
CA GLN A 43 41.73 25.59 -24.55
C GLN A 43 40.59 24.68 -24.09
N ILE A 44 39.37 24.82 -24.63
CA ILE A 44 38.25 23.93 -24.33
C ILE A 44 38.55 22.51 -24.82
N ALA A 45 39.12 22.33 -26.00
CA ALA A 45 39.52 21.02 -26.51
C ALA A 45 40.64 20.39 -25.66
N SER A 46 41.61 21.20 -25.22
CA SER A 46 42.68 20.77 -24.30
C SER A 46 42.13 20.40 -22.92
N LEU A 47 41.16 21.15 -22.41
CA LEU A 47 40.49 20.87 -21.14
C LEU A 47 39.58 19.64 -21.24
N LEU A 48 38.89 19.43 -22.37
CA LEU A 48 38.12 18.22 -22.63
C LEU A 48 39.03 16.99 -22.75
N ALA A 49 40.17 17.12 -23.43
CA ALA A 49 41.18 16.06 -23.50
C ALA A 49 41.79 15.77 -22.11
N GLN A 50 42.03 16.80 -21.29
CA GLN A 50 42.46 16.62 -19.91
C GLN A 50 41.38 15.98 -19.04
N ILE A 51 40.11 16.36 -19.19
CA ILE A 51 38.98 15.72 -18.49
C ILE A 51 38.87 14.24 -18.91
N GLN A 52 39.04 13.93 -20.19
CA GLN A 52 39.00 12.56 -20.70
C GLN A 52 40.21 11.74 -20.20
N ALA A 53 41.39 12.35 -20.10
CA ALA A 53 42.58 11.73 -19.51
C ALA A 53 42.47 11.57 -17.98
N LEU A 54 41.88 12.54 -17.28
CA LEU A 54 41.59 12.47 -15.84
C LEU A 54 40.48 11.46 -15.55
N GLN A 55 39.47 11.31 -16.43
CA GLN A 55 38.46 10.25 -16.36
C GLN A 55 39.06 8.87 -16.62
N ALA A 56 40.01 8.76 -17.56
CA ALA A 56 40.77 7.53 -17.79
C ALA A 56 41.71 7.18 -16.62
N GLN A 57 42.36 8.18 -16.01
CA GLN A 57 43.18 7.98 -14.80
C GLN A 57 42.34 7.69 -13.57
N LEU A 58 41.16 8.29 -13.42
CA LEU A 58 40.23 7.99 -12.34
C LEU A 58 39.67 6.56 -12.49
N GLY A 59 39.40 6.13 -13.73
CA GLY A 59 39.04 4.74 -14.05
C GLY A 59 40.18 3.73 -13.82
N ALA A 60 41.44 4.15 -13.91
CA ALA A 60 42.61 3.30 -13.64
C ALA A 60 43.04 3.30 -12.16
N GLN A 61 42.64 4.30 -11.36
CA GLN A 61 43.06 4.47 -9.96
C GLN A 61 41.99 4.03 -8.93
N SER A 62 40.74 3.82 -9.35
CA SER A 62 39.78 3.00 -8.61
C SER A 62 39.66 1.64 -9.28
N GLY A 63 40.42 0.66 -8.81
CA GLY A 63 40.26 -0.77 -9.15
C GLY A 63 38.94 -1.36 -8.62
N GLY A 64 37.81 -0.72 -8.90
CA GLY A 64 36.48 -1.25 -8.73
C GLY A 64 36.04 -1.88 -10.04
N THR A 65 36.27 -3.17 -10.18
CA THR A 65 35.53 -4.05 -11.10
C THR A 65 34.07 -3.61 -11.13
N THR A 66 33.54 -3.29 -12.33
CA THR A 66 32.11 -3.11 -12.58
C THR A 66 31.37 -4.40 -12.24
N THR A 67 31.05 -4.57 -10.95
CA THR A 67 30.11 -5.55 -10.46
C THR A 67 28.72 -5.10 -10.90
N THR A 68 28.17 -5.78 -11.89
CA THR A 68 26.73 -5.82 -12.15
C THR A 68 26.04 -6.14 -10.82
N THR A 69 25.47 -5.11 -10.20
CA THR A 69 24.76 -5.25 -8.92
C THR A 69 23.52 -6.07 -9.21
N SER A 70 23.47 -7.32 -8.71
CA SER A 70 22.29 -8.17 -8.83
C SER A 70 21.19 -7.61 -7.94
N CYS A 71 20.34 -6.76 -8.52
CA CYS A 71 19.13 -6.28 -7.87
C CYS A 71 18.23 -7.48 -7.53
N SER A 72 17.75 -7.58 -6.29
CA SER A 72 16.69 -8.52 -5.93
C SER A 72 15.38 -7.74 -5.86
N PHE A 73 14.38 -8.18 -6.62
CA PHE A 73 13.07 -7.54 -6.67
C PHE A 73 12.06 -8.42 -5.91
N THR A 74 11.56 -7.93 -4.78
CA THR A 74 10.59 -8.66 -3.94
C THR A 74 9.15 -8.18 -4.12
N ARG A 75 8.93 -7.10 -4.88
CA ARG A 75 7.61 -6.54 -5.20
C ARG A 75 7.53 -6.10 -6.65
N ASP A 76 6.30 -5.87 -7.11
CA ASP A 76 6.01 -5.36 -8.44
C ASP A 76 6.30 -3.86 -8.52
N LEU A 77 6.87 -3.40 -9.64
CA LEU A 77 7.17 -1.98 -9.87
C LEU A 77 6.37 -1.44 -11.06
N THR A 78 5.74 -0.29 -10.87
CA THR A 78 4.92 0.40 -11.88
C THR A 78 5.12 1.92 -11.78
N VAL A 79 4.55 2.68 -12.71
CA VAL A 79 4.61 4.15 -12.67
C VAL A 79 4.09 4.67 -11.33
N GLY A 80 4.87 5.51 -10.67
CA GLY A 80 4.61 6.02 -9.33
C GLY A 80 5.30 5.25 -8.21
N ALA A 81 5.85 4.06 -8.46
CA ALA A 81 6.66 3.34 -7.48
C ALA A 81 7.89 4.16 -7.08
N ARG A 82 8.21 4.18 -5.78
CA ARG A 82 9.43 4.79 -5.25
C ARG A 82 10.25 3.78 -4.44
N GLY A 83 11.57 3.94 -4.42
CA GLY A 83 12.46 3.13 -3.58
C GLY A 83 13.78 2.76 -4.25
N THR A 84 14.63 2.10 -3.46
CA THR A 84 15.97 1.65 -3.87
C THR A 84 15.92 0.54 -4.93
N ASP A 85 14.85 -0.25 -4.96
CA ASP A 85 14.57 -1.24 -6.01
C ASP A 85 14.32 -0.57 -7.37
N VAL A 86 13.59 0.54 -7.42
CA VAL A 86 13.41 1.33 -8.65
C VAL A 86 14.75 1.88 -9.16
N LYS A 87 15.58 2.42 -8.26
CA LYS A 87 16.92 2.89 -8.61
C LYS A 87 17.79 1.75 -9.17
N CYS A 88 17.71 0.58 -8.56
CA CYS A 88 18.42 -0.61 -9.00
C CYS A 88 17.95 -1.09 -10.37
N LEU A 89 16.63 -1.07 -10.62
CA LEU A 89 16.06 -1.37 -11.94
C LEU A 89 16.58 -0.40 -13.02
N GLN A 90 16.64 0.90 -12.72
CA GLN A 90 17.18 1.90 -13.65
C GLN A 90 18.67 1.64 -13.95
N GLN A 91 19.46 1.29 -12.94
CA GLN A 91 20.89 0.96 -13.10
C GLN A 91 21.07 -0.27 -14.00
N TYR A 92 20.26 -1.31 -13.79
CA TYR A 92 20.26 -2.48 -14.65
C TYR A 92 19.86 -2.14 -16.08
N LEU A 93 18.76 -1.40 -16.29
CA LEU A 93 18.27 -1.04 -17.62
C LEU A 93 19.31 -0.21 -18.40
N ASN A 94 19.91 0.79 -17.76
CA ASN A 94 21.00 1.59 -18.31
C ASN A 94 22.22 0.71 -18.66
N GLY A 95 22.61 -0.21 -17.78
CA GLY A 95 23.71 -1.15 -18.01
C GLY A 95 23.44 -2.21 -19.08
N ALA A 96 22.17 -2.57 -19.29
CA ALA A 96 21.73 -3.59 -20.25
C ALA A 96 21.40 -3.02 -21.65
N GLY A 97 21.67 -1.73 -21.89
CA GLY A 97 21.43 -1.08 -23.19
C GLY A 97 20.01 -0.56 -23.42
N PHE A 98 19.16 -0.55 -22.37
CA PHE A 98 17.81 0.00 -22.39
C PHE A 98 17.77 1.31 -21.61
N GLU A 99 18.49 2.30 -22.13
CA GLU A 99 18.71 3.57 -21.42
C GLU A 99 17.40 4.28 -21.05
N VAL A 100 17.31 4.67 -19.77
CA VAL A 100 16.17 5.41 -19.20
C VAL A 100 16.19 6.87 -19.64
N ALA A 101 17.36 7.52 -19.67
CA ALA A 101 17.55 8.87 -20.18
C ALA A 101 19.00 9.10 -20.63
N ALA A 102 19.22 9.86 -21.71
CA ALA A 102 20.56 10.19 -22.22
C ALA A 102 21.34 11.18 -21.34
N SER A 103 20.64 12.00 -20.56
CA SER A 103 21.23 12.98 -19.63
C SER A 103 20.23 13.39 -18.56
N GLY A 104 20.69 13.75 -17.37
CA GLY A 104 19.84 14.19 -16.26
C GLY A 104 19.27 13.03 -15.45
N ALA A 105 18.15 13.26 -14.75
CA ALA A 105 17.53 12.28 -13.87
C ALA A 105 17.17 10.98 -14.62
N GLY A 106 17.75 9.85 -14.20
CA GLY A 106 17.58 8.55 -14.83
C GLY A 106 18.70 8.12 -15.77
N SER A 107 19.67 9.00 -16.10
CA SER A 107 20.81 8.62 -16.96
C SER A 107 21.80 7.71 -16.24
N PRO A 108 22.71 7.01 -16.95
CA PRO A 108 23.77 6.22 -16.32
C PRO A 108 24.54 7.06 -15.28
N GLY A 109 24.55 6.62 -14.01
CA GLY A 109 25.17 7.34 -12.88
C GLY A 109 24.33 8.44 -12.23
N ASN A 110 23.14 8.74 -12.77
CA ASN A 110 22.15 9.68 -12.22
C ASN A 110 20.77 9.00 -12.02
N GLU A 111 20.74 7.70 -11.73
CA GLU A 111 19.50 6.95 -11.52
C GLU A 111 18.72 7.46 -10.29
N THR A 112 17.40 7.50 -10.44
CA THR A 112 16.49 8.01 -9.41
C THR A 112 15.76 6.88 -8.69
N GLU A 113 15.23 7.16 -7.51
CA GLU A 113 14.38 6.23 -6.78
C GLU A 113 12.91 6.30 -7.23
N THR A 114 12.57 6.94 -8.36
CA THR A 114 11.17 7.13 -8.80
C THR A 114 10.92 6.50 -10.17
N PHE A 115 9.88 5.67 -10.26
CA PHE A 115 9.51 4.97 -11.48
C PHE A 115 8.58 5.89 -12.28
N GLY A 116 9.17 6.66 -13.19
CA GLY A 116 8.45 7.62 -14.03
C GLY A 116 8.13 7.09 -15.43
N PRO A 117 7.56 7.93 -16.31
CA PRO A 117 7.29 7.59 -17.71
C PRO A 117 8.53 7.10 -18.48
N LEU A 118 9.71 7.66 -18.18
CA LEU A 118 10.98 7.26 -18.80
C LEU A 118 11.41 5.85 -18.38
N THR A 119 11.30 5.52 -17.09
CA THR A 119 11.55 4.16 -16.58
C THR A 119 10.57 3.16 -17.18
N ARG A 120 9.29 3.53 -17.30
CA ARG A 120 8.28 2.71 -17.98
C ARG A 120 8.68 2.43 -19.42
N ALA A 121 9.08 3.45 -20.18
CA ALA A 121 9.49 3.28 -21.58
C ALA A 121 10.71 2.36 -21.72
N ALA A 122 11.70 2.49 -20.84
CA ALA A 122 12.86 1.59 -20.79
C ALA A 122 12.46 0.15 -20.44
N VAL A 123 11.53 -0.04 -19.49
CA VAL A 123 10.98 -1.36 -19.14
C VAL A 123 10.21 -1.98 -20.30
N VAL A 124 9.38 -1.22 -21.03
CA VAL A 124 8.69 -1.72 -22.24
C VAL A 124 9.70 -2.23 -23.27
N LYS A 125 10.74 -1.45 -23.56
CA LYS A 125 11.79 -1.86 -24.52
C LYS A 125 12.51 -3.12 -24.05
N TRP A 126 12.90 -3.17 -22.78
CA TRP A 126 13.55 -4.34 -22.19
C TRP A 126 12.63 -5.57 -22.24
N GLN A 127 11.35 -5.43 -21.89
CA GLN A 127 10.36 -6.49 -21.92
C GLN A 127 10.20 -7.06 -23.34
N SER A 128 9.95 -6.18 -24.33
CA SER A 128 9.82 -6.59 -25.73
C SER A 128 11.07 -7.29 -26.26
N ALA A 129 12.26 -6.81 -25.89
CA ALA A 129 13.53 -7.45 -26.28
C ALA A 129 13.76 -8.80 -25.60
N ASN A 130 13.12 -9.07 -24.46
CA ASN A 130 13.31 -10.29 -23.67
C ASN A 130 12.12 -11.26 -23.76
N GLY A 131 11.20 -11.06 -24.71
CA GLY A 131 10.04 -11.94 -24.91
C GLY A 131 8.98 -11.84 -23.82
N VAL A 132 8.92 -10.71 -23.10
CA VAL A 132 7.88 -10.37 -22.13
C VAL A 132 6.96 -9.32 -22.75
N SER A 133 5.64 -9.40 -22.52
CA SER A 133 4.71 -8.37 -22.99
C SER A 133 5.12 -6.98 -22.49
N GLY A 134 5.32 -6.04 -23.42
CA GLY A 134 5.82 -4.68 -23.19
C GLY A 134 4.79 -3.74 -22.55
N THR A 135 4.33 -4.08 -21.35
CA THR A 135 3.30 -3.32 -20.61
C THR A 135 3.88 -2.12 -19.85
N GLY A 136 5.19 -2.13 -19.61
CA GLY A 136 5.88 -1.16 -18.75
C GLY A 136 5.66 -1.40 -17.26
N TYR A 137 5.00 -2.51 -16.92
CA TYR A 137 4.78 -3.01 -15.57
C TYR A 137 5.82 -4.08 -15.23
N PHE A 138 6.70 -3.84 -14.28
CA PHE A 138 7.74 -4.78 -13.86
C PHE A 138 7.20 -5.74 -12.79
N GLY A 139 6.26 -6.60 -13.23
CA GLY A 139 5.58 -7.61 -12.41
C GLY A 139 6.29 -8.97 -12.35
N PRO A 140 5.62 -10.02 -11.86
CA PRO A 140 6.22 -11.34 -11.61
C PRO A 140 6.92 -11.95 -12.83
N ILE A 141 6.35 -11.79 -14.03
CA ILE A 141 6.94 -12.27 -15.29
C ILE A 141 8.25 -11.52 -15.62
N SER A 142 8.26 -10.20 -15.43
CA SER A 142 9.47 -9.38 -15.67
C SER A 142 10.55 -9.68 -14.65
N ARG A 143 10.18 -9.92 -13.38
CA ARG A 143 11.14 -10.34 -12.34
C ARG A 143 11.72 -11.72 -12.63
N ALA A 144 10.89 -12.69 -12.99
CA ALA A 144 11.35 -14.03 -13.34
C ALA A 144 12.32 -13.98 -14.53
N LYS A 145 11.98 -13.21 -15.57
CA LYS A 145 12.86 -13.01 -16.72
C LYS A 145 14.15 -12.30 -16.33
N TYR A 146 14.08 -11.23 -15.56
CA TYR A 146 15.24 -10.50 -15.03
C TYR A 146 16.18 -11.44 -14.26
N THR A 147 15.66 -12.29 -13.37
CA THR A 147 16.47 -13.29 -12.66
C THR A 147 17.13 -14.27 -13.63
N ALA A 148 16.44 -14.66 -14.71
CA ALA A 148 16.99 -15.53 -15.74
C ALA A 148 18.07 -14.86 -16.61
N VAL A 149 17.98 -13.54 -16.88
CA VAL A 149 18.94 -12.82 -17.74
C VAL A 149 20.03 -12.06 -17.00
N ALA A 150 19.82 -11.67 -15.75
CA ALA A 150 20.77 -10.93 -14.91
C ALA A 150 21.44 -11.82 -13.83
N GLY A 151 20.93 -13.03 -13.58
CA GLY A 151 21.38 -13.95 -12.52
C GLY A 151 22.57 -14.84 -12.86
N THR A 152 23.30 -14.62 -13.95
CA THR A 152 24.40 -15.49 -14.37
C THR A 152 25.78 -15.17 -13.78
N THR A 153 25.88 -14.32 -12.76
CA THR A 153 27.16 -14.10 -12.05
C THR A 153 27.00 -14.02 -10.54
N THR A 154 27.16 -15.16 -9.84
CA THR A 154 27.50 -15.17 -8.41
C THR A 154 28.88 -15.79 -8.25
N GLY A 155 29.87 -14.95 -7.99
CA GLY A 155 31.18 -15.38 -7.49
C GLY A 155 31.04 -15.82 -6.03
N GLY A 156 31.49 -17.05 -5.75
CA GLY A 156 31.64 -17.62 -4.42
C GLY A 156 33.11 -17.94 -4.14
N THR A 157 33.71 -17.10 -3.31
CA THR A 157 34.83 -17.29 -2.38
C THR A 157 35.70 -18.56 -2.52
N THR A 158 36.95 -18.39 -2.96
CA THR A 158 38.07 -19.31 -2.65
C THR A 158 39.18 -18.57 -1.93
N THR A 159 39.34 -18.89 -0.64
CA THR A 159 40.66 -18.90 0.01
C THR A 159 41.53 -19.92 -0.73
N GLY A 160 42.81 -19.56 -0.93
CA GLY A 160 43.72 -20.18 -1.88
C GLY A 160 43.83 -21.72 -1.83
N GLY A 161 43.92 -22.29 -3.04
CA GLY A 161 44.25 -23.68 -3.31
C GLY A 161 44.39 -23.87 -4.81
N THR A 162 45.64 -23.88 -5.27
CA THR A 162 46.13 -24.07 -6.65
C THR A 162 45.42 -25.19 -7.41
N THR A 163 44.85 -24.94 -8.61
CA THR A 163 44.92 -25.84 -9.78
C THR A 163 44.51 -25.15 -11.09
N THR A 164 45.21 -25.52 -12.15
CA THR A 164 45.29 -24.97 -13.50
C THR A 164 44.06 -25.32 -14.36
N GLY A 165 43.39 -24.33 -14.97
CA GLY A 165 42.34 -24.53 -15.97
C GLY A 165 42.93 -24.63 -17.39
N GLY A 166 43.00 -25.85 -17.93
CA GLY A 166 43.46 -26.12 -19.29
C GLY A 166 42.31 -26.06 -20.31
N THR A 167 42.55 -25.37 -21.42
CA THR A 167 41.77 -25.51 -22.66
C THR A 167 41.88 -26.96 -23.19
N THR A 168 40.75 -27.64 -23.42
CA THR A 168 40.74 -29.01 -23.96
C THR A 168 41.10 -29.02 -25.45
N THR A 169 42.39 -29.13 -25.76
CA THR A 169 42.86 -29.44 -27.11
C THR A 169 42.56 -30.90 -27.44
N VAL A 170 41.90 -31.18 -28.56
CA VAL A 170 41.69 -32.56 -29.05
C VAL A 170 43.07 -33.21 -29.28
N PRO A 171 43.42 -34.29 -28.58
CA PRO A 171 44.70 -34.96 -28.76
C PRO A 171 44.80 -35.57 -30.16
N GLY A 172 45.95 -35.45 -30.83
CA GLY A 172 46.19 -36.06 -32.15
C GLY A 172 46.13 -37.59 -32.16
N THR A 173 46.26 -38.24 -31.00
CA THR A 173 46.06 -39.70 -30.78
C THR A 173 45.57 -39.93 -29.34
N GLY A 174 44.59 -40.81 -29.12
CA GLY A 174 44.10 -41.17 -27.77
C GLY A 174 42.68 -40.68 -27.44
N LEU A 175 42.14 -41.13 -26.30
CA LEU A 175 40.96 -40.56 -25.65
C LEU A 175 41.39 -39.91 -24.33
N VAL A 176 41.01 -38.65 -24.11
CA VAL A 176 41.31 -37.91 -22.87
C VAL A 176 40.02 -37.46 -22.21
N LEU A 177 39.91 -37.72 -20.91
CA LEU A 177 38.81 -37.30 -20.05
C LEU A 177 39.26 -36.10 -19.21
N SER A 178 38.45 -35.05 -19.21
CA SER A 178 38.66 -33.87 -18.36
C SER A 178 37.33 -33.35 -17.84
N LEU A 179 37.34 -32.62 -16.72
CA LEU A 179 36.13 -31.92 -16.26
C LEU A 179 35.64 -30.95 -17.35
N ALA A 180 34.32 -30.89 -17.53
CA ALA A 180 33.72 -29.87 -18.37
C ALA A 180 33.80 -28.52 -17.65
N SER A 181 33.90 -27.42 -18.39
CA SER A 181 33.98 -26.07 -17.81
C SER A 181 32.73 -25.69 -17.00
N ASP A 182 31.60 -26.32 -17.31
CA ASP A 182 30.31 -26.18 -16.62
C ASP A 182 30.00 -27.38 -15.71
N ASN A 183 31.02 -28.08 -15.23
CA ASN A 183 30.86 -29.09 -14.18
C ASN A 183 30.18 -28.48 -12.94
N PRO A 184 29.13 -29.11 -12.39
CA PRO A 184 28.40 -28.57 -11.25
C PRO A 184 29.31 -28.23 -10.06
N GLY A 185 29.14 -27.02 -9.50
CA GLY A 185 29.76 -26.62 -8.24
C GLY A 185 29.19 -27.40 -7.05
N SER A 186 29.85 -27.33 -5.89
CA SER A 186 29.31 -27.89 -4.65
C SER A 186 27.98 -27.20 -4.30
N ALA A 187 26.93 -27.98 -4.06
CA ALA A 187 25.60 -27.48 -3.74
C ALA A 187 24.92 -28.31 -2.64
N SER A 188 23.89 -27.74 -2.01
CA SER A 188 22.98 -28.51 -1.17
C SER A 188 21.79 -28.99 -1.97
N VAL A 189 21.55 -30.29 -1.97
CA VAL A 189 20.53 -30.96 -2.77
C VAL A 189 19.45 -31.57 -1.85
N PRO A 190 18.16 -31.29 -2.08
CA PRO A 190 17.08 -31.82 -1.24
C PRO A 190 16.89 -33.33 -1.41
N ARG A 191 16.35 -33.97 -0.38
CA ARG A 191 16.04 -35.41 -0.41
C ARG A 191 14.93 -35.71 -1.42
N GLY A 192 14.99 -36.87 -2.08
CA GLY A 192 13.99 -37.28 -3.08
C GLY A 192 14.13 -36.61 -4.45
N ALA A 193 15.07 -35.69 -4.63
CA ALA A 193 15.27 -35.02 -5.92
C ALA A 193 15.88 -35.99 -6.95
N THR A 194 15.41 -35.92 -8.19
CA THR A 194 15.87 -36.79 -9.29
C THR A 194 16.73 -36.05 -10.30
N SER A 195 17.48 -36.82 -11.10
CA SER A 195 18.33 -36.36 -12.20
C SER A 195 19.36 -35.30 -11.79
N ILE A 196 19.84 -35.36 -10.54
CA ILE A 196 20.82 -34.41 -10.00
C ILE A 196 22.15 -34.66 -10.69
N THR A 197 22.68 -33.65 -11.38
CA THR A 197 23.98 -33.76 -12.04
C THR A 197 25.10 -33.63 -11.00
N PHE A 198 25.86 -34.70 -10.78
CA PHE A 198 27.01 -34.70 -9.87
C PHE A 198 28.30 -34.35 -10.58
N LEU A 199 28.47 -34.83 -11.82
CA LEU A 199 29.72 -34.67 -12.58
C LEU A 199 29.38 -34.44 -14.05
N LYS A 200 30.00 -33.43 -14.66
CA LYS A 200 29.99 -33.20 -16.11
C LYS A 200 31.43 -33.18 -16.62
N PHE A 201 31.70 -33.96 -17.66
CA PHE A 201 33.05 -34.17 -18.17
C PHE A 201 33.08 -34.29 -19.68
N ASN A 202 34.19 -33.88 -20.26
CA ASN A 202 34.47 -33.99 -21.67
C ASN A 202 35.26 -35.28 -21.95
N VAL A 203 34.89 -35.98 -23.02
CA VAL A 203 35.67 -37.04 -23.64
C VAL A 203 36.14 -36.52 -24.98
N ALA A 204 37.45 -36.24 -25.09
CA ALA A 204 38.05 -35.64 -26.27
C ALA A 204 39.00 -36.62 -26.98
N GLY A 205 38.87 -36.77 -28.30
CA GLY A 205 39.73 -37.62 -29.12
C GLY A 205 38.99 -38.31 -30.27
N ASN A 206 39.54 -39.42 -30.74
CA ASN A 206 38.94 -40.29 -31.76
C ASN A 206 39.09 -41.77 -31.33
N GLY A 207 37.96 -42.48 -31.16
CA GLY A 207 37.94 -43.86 -30.67
C GLY A 207 36.58 -44.27 -30.07
N THR A 208 36.53 -45.39 -29.37
CA THR A 208 35.33 -45.88 -28.68
C THR A 208 35.53 -45.93 -27.18
N LEU A 209 34.59 -45.38 -26.41
CA LEU A 209 34.55 -45.47 -24.94
C LEU A 209 33.65 -46.65 -24.53
N ASP A 210 34.23 -47.66 -23.88
CA ASP A 210 33.58 -48.94 -23.60
C ASP A 210 33.05 -49.06 -22.16
N SER A 211 33.77 -48.51 -21.18
CA SER A 211 33.32 -48.52 -19.79
C SER A 211 33.86 -47.37 -18.94
N LEU A 212 33.09 -47.03 -17.91
CA LEU A 212 33.43 -46.06 -16.87
C LEU A 212 33.03 -46.63 -15.50
N VAL A 213 33.92 -46.56 -14.51
CA VAL A 213 33.63 -46.93 -13.13
C VAL A 213 33.90 -45.74 -12.22
N PHE A 214 32.88 -45.32 -11.48
CA PHE A 214 32.97 -44.24 -10.50
C PHE A 214 32.87 -44.80 -9.09
N LYS A 215 33.64 -44.24 -8.17
CA LYS A 215 33.57 -44.51 -6.74
C LYS A 215 32.94 -43.33 -6.01
N ARG A 216 31.94 -43.62 -5.18
CA ARG A 216 31.36 -42.65 -4.24
C ARG A 216 32.37 -42.34 -3.15
N THR A 217 32.58 -41.06 -2.88
CA THR A 217 33.47 -40.51 -1.86
C THR A 217 32.71 -39.49 -1.00
N GLY A 218 33.27 -39.11 0.15
CA GLY A 218 32.62 -38.22 1.12
C GLY A 218 31.96 -38.97 2.29
N ILE A 219 31.45 -38.22 3.26
CA ILE A 219 30.90 -38.74 4.54
C ILE A 219 29.44 -39.22 4.45
N GLY A 220 28.87 -39.34 3.25
CA GLY A 220 27.52 -39.89 3.03
C GLY A 220 27.44 -41.43 3.02
N ALA A 221 26.27 -41.96 2.68
CA ALA A 221 25.97 -43.40 2.59
C ALA A 221 25.55 -43.82 1.17
N THR A 222 25.70 -45.09 0.81
CA THR A 222 25.19 -45.59 -0.48
C THR A 222 23.66 -45.56 -0.55
N ALA A 223 22.99 -45.65 0.60
CA ALA A 223 21.53 -45.55 0.72
C ALA A 223 20.98 -44.12 0.52
N ASP A 224 21.84 -43.13 0.33
CA ASP A 224 21.43 -41.77 -0.03
C ASP A 224 20.87 -41.69 -1.46
N PHE A 225 21.12 -42.71 -2.29
CA PHE A 225 20.69 -42.79 -3.69
C PHE A 225 19.67 -43.90 -3.88
N ASN A 226 18.74 -43.72 -4.83
CA ASN A 226 17.79 -44.77 -5.19
C ASN A 226 18.49 -46.00 -5.78
N SER A 227 17.89 -47.18 -5.57
CA SER A 227 18.26 -48.38 -6.31
C SER A 227 18.07 -48.12 -7.81
N ALA A 228 19.07 -48.44 -8.62
CA ALA A 228 19.14 -48.07 -10.04
C ALA A 228 19.07 -46.55 -10.31
N GLY A 229 19.45 -45.71 -9.35
CA GLY A 229 19.33 -44.25 -9.46
C GLY A 229 20.49 -43.51 -10.13
N LEU A 230 21.50 -44.18 -10.68
CA LEU A 230 22.64 -43.51 -11.34
C LEU A 230 22.67 -43.77 -12.85
N TYR A 231 22.91 -42.71 -13.61
CA TYR A 231 22.80 -42.71 -15.07
C TYR A 231 23.91 -41.88 -15.74
N LEU A 232 24.25 -42.25 -16.97
CA LEU A 232 25.01 -41.39 -17.87
C LEU A 232 24.09 -40.70 -18.87
N TYR A 233 24.32 -39.41 -19.08
CA TYR A 233 23.59 -38.56 -20.02
C TYR A 233 24.54 -37.87 -20.99
N GLU A 234 24.06 -37.59 -22.20
CA GLU A 234 24.61 -36.58 -23.10
C GLU A 234 23.51 -35.56 -23.40
N GLY A 235 23.71 -34.30 -22.99
CA GLY A 235 22.63 -33.31 -22.98
C GLY A 235 21.45 -33.78 -22.13
N ASN A 236 20.28 -33.93 -22.77
CA ASN A 236 19.06 -34.45 -22.15
C ASN A 236 18.82 -35.94 -22.48
N THR A 237 19.67 -36.55 -23.31
CA THR A 237 19.52 -37.95 -23.72
C THR A 237 20.20 -38.86 -22.71
N ARG A 238 19.42 -39.76 -22.09
CA ARG A 238 19.93 -40.81 -21.20
C ARG A 238 20.61 -41.91 -22.03
N LEU A 239 21.86 -42.23 -21.72
CA LEU A 239 22.67 -43.21 -22.45
C LEU A 239 22.60 -44.62 -21.84
N THR A 240 22.27 -44.74 -20.55
CA THR A 240 22.32 -46.02 -19.82
C THR A 240 21.03 -46.32 -19.09
N SER A 241 20.76 -47.60 -18.82
CA SER A 241 19.85 -47.97 -17.75
C SER A 241 20.42 -47.58 -16.38
N GLY A 242 19.54 -47.42 -15.40
CA GLY A 242 19.90 -47.08 -14.04
C GLY A 242 20.84 -48.09 -13.40
N LYS A 243 21.83 -47.62 -12.65
CA LYS A 243 22.79 -48.43 -11.90
C LYS A 243 22.73 -48.12 -10.40
N SER A 244 22.96 -49.14 -9.58
CA SER A 244 23.09 -49.01 -8.13
C SER A 244 24.56 -48.94 -7.72
N ILE A 245 24.85 -48.28 -6.61
CA ILE A 245 26.18 -48.27 -6.00
C ILE A 245 26.38 -49.56 -5.20
N ASN A 246 27.51 -50.24 -5.38
CA ASN A 246 27.86 -51.40 -4.57
C ASN A 246 28.09 -50.99 -3.10
N SER A 247 27.37 -51.59 -2.15
CA SER A 247 27.43 -51.24 -0.73
C SER A 247 28.76 -51.53 -0.05
N THR A 248 29.56 -52.45 -0.58
CA THR A 248 30.88 -52.80 -0.05
C THR A 248 31.97 -51.95 -0.69
N THR A 249 32.09 -51.96 -2.02
CA THR A 249 33.19 -51.27 -2.72
C THR A 249 32.96 -49.78 -2.90
N HIS A 250 31.70 -49.32 -2.77
CA HIS A 250 31.27 -47.94 -3.04
C HIS A 250 31.37 -47.54 -4.52
N GLU A 251 31.36 -48.51 -5.42
CA GLU A 251 31.59 -48.30 -6.86
C GLU A 251 30.31 -48.52 -7.67
N VAL A 252 30.19 -47.79 -8.79
CA VAL A 252 29.16 -47.94 -9.81
C VAL A 252 29.83 -48.10 -11.17
N SER A 253 29.44 -49.15 -11.91
CA SER A 253 30.07 -49.51 -13.18
C SER A 253 29.09 -49.37 -14.35
N PHE A 254 29.49 -48.59 -15.35
CA PHE A 254 28.83 -48.47 -16.64
C PHE A 254 29.66 -49.22 -17.68
N VAL A 255 29.22 -50.41 -18.05
CA VAL A 255 29.91 -51.30 -19.01
C VAL A 255 29.11 -51.41 -20.31
N ASN A 256 29.74 -51.88 -21.38
CA ASN A 256 29.14 -52.05 -22.71
C ASN A 256 28.57 -50.73 -23.29
N LEU A 257 29.27 -49.61 -23.07
CA LEU A 257 28.84 -48.31 -23.60
C LEU A 257 28.97 -48.25 -25.13
N GLY A 258 30.07 -48.77 -25.68
CA GLY A 258 30.33 -48.77 -27.13
C GLY A 258 30.24 -47.38 -27.76
N LEU A 259 30.55 -46.33 -26.99
CA LEU A 259 30.25 -44.95 -27.36
C LEU A 259 31.34 -44.42 -28.30
N ALA A 260 31.02 -44.28 -29.59
CA ALA A 260 31.94 -43.68 -30.55
C ALA A 260 32.18 -42.18 -30.23
N VAL A 261 33.45 -41.77 -30.20
CA VAL A 261 33.89 -40.40 -29.95
C VAL A 261 34.68 -39.93 -31.15
N ALA A 262 34.27 -38.81 -31.74
CA ALA A 262 35.01 -38.09 -32.77
C ALA A 262 34.95 -36.59 -32.47
N GLY A 263 36.06 -36.03 -31.98
CA GLY A 263 36.10 -34.66 -31.45
C GLY A 263 35.88 -34.63 -29.95
N VAL A 264 34.96 -33.79 -29.46
CA VAL A 264 34.65 -33.66 -28.03
C VAL A 264 33.19 -34.01 -27.79
N ARG A 265 32.92 -34.93 -26.87
CA ARG A 265 31.57 -35.23 -26.35
C ARG A 265 31.50 -34.87 -24.88
N THR A 266 30.39 -34.29 -24.44
CA THR A 266 30.21 -33.88 -23.05
C THR A 266 29.17 -34.77 -22.39
N LEU A 267 29.62 -35.54 -21.40
CA LEU A 267 28.81 -36.51 -20.67
C LEU A 267 28.54 -36.00 -19.25
N ALA A 268 27.42 -36.45 -18.67
CA ALA A 268 27.01 -36.13 -17.31
C ALA A 268 26.67 -37.40 -16.53
N LEU A 269 27.23 -37.54 -15.33
CA LEU A 269 26.78 -38.50 -14.32
C LEU A 269 25.67 -37.84 -13.50
N ARG A 270 24.45 -38.35 -13.66
CA ARG A 270 23.27 -37.90 -12.91
C ARG A 270 22.84 -38.96 -11.90
N ALA A 271 22.30 -38.53 -10.78
CA ALA A 271 21.87 -39.41 -9.71
C ALA A 271 20.51 -38.99 -9.12
N ASP A 272 19.70 -39.98 -8.75
CA ASP A 272 18.44 -39.82 -8.04
C ASP A 272 18.65 -40.04 -6.55
N LEU A 273 18.29 -39.06 -5.74
CA LEU A 273 18.40 -39.13 -4.29
C LEU A 273 17.20 -39.86 -3.69
N ALA A 274 17.48 -40.71 -2.71
CA ALA A 274 16.43 -41.39 -1.96
C ALA A 274 15.63 -40.39 -1.11
N THR A 275 14.32 -40.61 -1.00
CA THR A 275 13.47 -39.85 -0.07
C THR A 275 13.93 -40.02 1.38
N GLY A 276 14.47 -41.19 1.71
CA GLY A 276 15.06 -41.54 3.02
C GLY A 276 16.53 -41.15 3.20
N ALA A 277 17.14 -40.37 2.30
CA ALA A 277 18.54 -39.97 2.44
C ALA A 277 18.80 -39.19 3.74
N THR A 278 20.00 -39.29 4.30
CA THR A 278 20.31 -38.64 5.60
C THR A 278 20.78 -37.21 5.38
N ALA A 279 20.18 -36.25 6.10
CA ALA A 279 20.58 -34.85 6.05
C ALA A 279 22.04 -34.64 6.49
N ALA A 280 22.72 -33.66 5.91
CA ALA A 280 24.14 -33.36 6.11
C ALA A 280 25.13 -34.41 5.58
N ASN A 281 24.67 -35.52 4.99
CA ASN A 281 25.55 -36.41 4.24
C ASN A 281 26.17 -35.66 3.06
N VAL A 282 27.46 -35.90 2.82
CA VAL A 282 28.20 -35.27 1.72
C VAL A 282 28.67 -36.36 0.77
N ASN A 283 28.28 -36.26 -0.49
CA ASN A 283 28.58 -37.24 -1.54
C ASN A 283 29.33 -36.58 -2.72
N ALA A 284 30.33 -37.27 -3.23
CA ALA A 284 31.06 -36.93 -4.46
C ALA A 284 31.41 -38.20 -5.23
N PHE A 285 31.73 -38.10 -6.52
CA PHE A 285 32.12 -39.23 -7.36
C PHE A 285 33.50 -39.02 -7.97
N GLU A 286 34.34 -40.05 -7.89
CA GLU A 286 35.68 -40.07 -8.47
C GLU A 286 35.78 -41.21 -9.48
N LEU A 287 36.33 -40.94 -10.65
CA LEU A 287 36.56 -41.96 -11.67
C LEU A 287 37.75 -42.83 -11.26
N ILE A 288 37.53 -44.13 -11.13
CA ILE A 288 38.55 -45.09 -10.66
C ILE A 288 39.04 -46.04 -11.75
N SER A 289 38.24 -46.28 -12.79
CA SER A 289 38.69 -47.02 -13.97
C SER A 289 37.89 -46.65 -15.23
N THR A 290 38.54 -46.80 -16.38
CA THR A 290 37.95 -46.58 -17.71
C THR A 290 38.45 -47.65 -18.67
N ALA A 291 37.65 -48.00 -19.67
CA ALA A 291 38.09 -48.81 -20.80
C ALA A 291 37.59 -48.20 -22.12
N GLY A 292 38.39 -48.36 -23.17
CA GLY A 292 38.11 -47.84 -24.50
C GLY A 292 39.25 -48.15 -25.46
N THR A 293 39.03 -47.90 -26.73
CA THR A 293 40.00 -48.13 -27.82
C THR A 293 40.22 -46.84 -28.62
N PRO A 294 41.40 -46.18 -28.53
CA PRO A 294 42.52 -46.44 -27.61
C PRO A 294 42.17 -46.15 -26.14
N THR A 295 42.94 -46.72 -25.19
CA THR A 295 42.66 -46.63 -23.74
C THR A 295 42.52 -45.18 -23.26
N PRO A 296 41.40 -44.81 -22.61
CA PRO A 296 41.20 -43.45 -22.14
C PRO A 296 42.13 -43.08 -20.99
N THR A 297 42.52 -41.80 -20.92
CA THR A 297 43.39 -41.24 -19.88
C THR A 297 42.78 -39.98 -19.27
N GLY A 298 43.19 -39.61 -18.05
CA GLY A 298 42.68 -38.44 -17.33
C GLY A 298 41.97 -38.83 -16.03
N SER A 299 41.92 -37.88 -15.09
CA SER A 299 41.26 -38.05 -13.80
C SER A 299 40.02 -37.17 -13.72
N LEU A 300 38.93 -37.72 -13.18
CA LEU A 300 37.70 -36.99 -12.95
C LEU A 300 37.29 -37.13 -11.48
N LYS A 301 37.03 -36.01 -10.84
CA LYS A 301 36.46 -35.97 -9.50
C LYS A 301 35.42 -34.87 -9.44
N SER A 302 34.22 -35.22 -8.98
CA SER A 302 33.15 -34.26 -8.80
C SER A 302 33.41 -33.37 -7.60
N ASN A 303 32.74 -32.22 -7.61
CA ASN A 303 32.57 -31.44 -6.39
C ASN A 303 31.67 -32.20 -5.39
N SER A 304 31.74 -31.79 -4.13
CA SER A 304 30.95 -32.38 -3.05
C SER A 304 29.54 -31.81 -3.01
N MET A 305 28.53 -32.67 -3.05
CA MET A 305 27.12 -32.29 -2.87
C MET A 305 26.66 -32.68 -1.47
N THR A 306 26.05 -31.74 -0.76
CA THR A 306 25.53 -31.96 0.60
C THR A 306 24.04 -32.21 0.56
N ILE A 307 23.56 -33.28 1.18
CA ILE A 307 22.14 -33.57 1.27
C ILE A 307 21.49 -32.62 2.27
N GLY A 308 20.56 -31.80 1.80
CA GLY A 308 19.78 -30.88 2.62
C GLY A 308 18.81 -31.61 3.55
N GLY A 309 18.37 -30.94 4.62
CA GLY A 309 17.37 -31.50 5.54
C GLY A 309 15.96 -31.56 4.95
N GLN A 310 15.68 -30.75 3.93
CA GLN A 310 14.37 -30.66 3.29
C GLN A 310 14.23 -31.69 2.17
N ALA A 311 13.02 -32.21 1.98
CA ALA A 311 12.67 -33.07 0.85
C ALA A 311 12.00 -32.23 -0.25
N VAL A 312 12.18 -32.63 -1.51
CA VAL A 312 11.36 -32.11 -2.61
C VAL A 312 9.92 -32.62 -2.47
N GLY A 313 8.99 -31.92 -3.11
CA GLY A 313 7.61 -32.39 -3.25
C GLY A 313 7.48 -33.62 -4.13
N GLY A 314 6.24 -34.08 -4.29
CA GLY A 314 5.90 -35.21 -5.13
C GLY A 314 4.65 -34.91 -5.95
N ILE A 315 4.49 -35.63 -7.05
CA ILE A 315 3.28 -35.62 -7.85
C ILE A 315 2.80 -37.05 -8.04
N THR A 316 1.51 -37.27 -7.85
CA THR A 316 0.85 -38.55 -8.15
C THR A 316 -0.06 -38.36 -9.34
N ILE A 317 -0.01 -39.29 -10.30
CA ILE A 317 -1.05 -39.47 -11.32
C ILE A 317 -1.88 -40.69 -10.96
N ASP A 318 -3.20 -40.55 -11.04
CA ASP A 318 -4.18 -41.60 -10.75
C ASP A 318 -5.30 -41.59 -11.79
N ASP A 319 -6.07 -42.67 -11.84
CA ASP A 319 -7.22 -42.79 -12.74
C ASP A 319 -8.36 -41.81 -12.41
N GLY A 320 -9.11 -41.47 -13.45
CA GLY A 320 -10.30 -40.62 -13.38
C GLY A 320 -11.58 -41.43 -13.59
N ALA A 321 -12.69 -40.74 -13.84
CA ALA A 321 -13.92 -41.39 -14.26
C ALA A 321 -13.84 -41.91 -15.70
N ALA A 322 -14.38 -43.11 -15.94
CA ALA A 322 -14.42 -43.69 -17.28
C ALA A 322 -15.17 -42.83 -18.29
N ALA A 323 -14.52 -42.54 -19.41
CA ALA A 323 -15.13 -41.86 -20.55
C ALA A 323 -16.17 -42.77 -21.22
N SER A 324 -17.16 -42.16 -21.89
CA SER A 324 -18.12 -42.90 -22.70
C SER A 324 -17.48 -43.38 -24.00
N ASN A 325 -17.88 -44.56 -24.48
CA ASN A 325 -17.47 -45.09 -25.77
C ASN A 325 -17.66 -44.06 -26.90
N PRO A 326 -16.60 -43.71 -27.64
CA PRO A 326 -16.68 -42.69 -28.66
C PRO A 326 -17.23 -43.25 -29.98
N LYS A 327 -17.55 -42.35 -30.92
CA LYS A 327 -18.15 -42.69 -32.22
C LYS A 327 -17.18 -42.50 -33.39
N LEU A 328 -17.42 -43.23 -34.48
CA LEU A 328 -16.69 -43.06 -35.73
C LEU A 328 -16.78 -41.61 -36.27
N GLY A 329 -15.62 -41.02 -36.55
CA GLY A 329 -15.52 -39.64 -37.04
C GLY A 329 -15.80 -38.56 -35.98
N GLN A 330 -15.95 -38.91 -34.71
CA GLN A 330 -16.13 -37.94 -33.62
C GLN A 330 -14.89 -37.05 -33.51
N LYS A 331 -15.14 -35.74 -33.44
CA LYS A 331 -14.12 -34.72 -33.18
C LYS A 331 -14.13 -34.38 -31.70
N GLU A 332 -12.95 -34.09 -31.14
CA GLU A 332 -12.75 -33.87 -29.71
C GLU A 332 -13.47 -34.92 -28.83
N ALA A 333 -13.30 -36.21 -29.14
CA ALA A 333 -13.80 -37.30 -28.32
C ALA A 333 -13.01 -37.36 -27.00
N GLU A 334 -13.69 -37.46 -25.85
CA GLU A 334 -13.02 -37.72 -24.57
C GLU A 334 -12.50 -39.16 -24.54
N LEU A 335 -11.20 -39.33 -24.31
CA LEU A 335 -10.52 -40.64 -24.40
C LEU A 335 -10.00 -41.15 -23.05
N LEU A 336 -9.71 -40.26 -22.11
CA LEU A 336 -9.20 -40.61 -20.78
C LEU A 336 -9.47 -39.45 -19.81
N GLU A 337 -9.90 -39.77 -18.59
CA GLU A 337 -9.84 -38.84 -17.46
C GLU A 337 -8.76 -39.33 -16.48
N PHE A 338 -7.95 -38.41 -15.95
CA PHE A 338 -6.93 -38.72 -14.96
C PHE A 338 -6.80 -37.58 -13.94
N LYS A 339 -6.27 -37.88 -12.76
CA LYS A 339 -6.06 -36.93 -11.68
C LYS A 339 -4.56 -36.70 -11.49
N LEU A 340 -4.18 -35.44 -11.27
CA LEU A 340 -2.84 -35.10 -10.78
C LEU A 340 -2.96 -34.49 -9.39
N THR A 341 -2.17 -35.02 -8.46
CA THR A 341 -2.17 -34.61 -7.04
C THR A 341 -0.77 -34.18 -6.63
N ALA A 342 -0.62 -32.93 -6.20
CA ALA A 342 0.62 -32.44 -5.61
C ALA A 342 0.69 -32.85 -4.14
N SER A 343 1.87 -33.27 -3.68
CA SER A 343 2.09 -33.55 -2.26
C SER A 343 1.90 -32.28 -1.42
N SER A 344 1.78 -32.44 -0.09
CA SER A 344 1.66 -31.31 0.84
C SER A 344 2.97 -30.53 1.07
N THR A 345 4.04 -30.89 0.37
CA THR A 345 5.41 -30.37 0.60
C THR A 345 5.65 -29.03 -0.10
N GLU A 346 5.35 -28.93 -1.39
CA GLU A 346 5.54 -27.72 -2.20
C GLU A 346 4.66 -27.75 -3.46
N ASP A 347 4.46 -26.58 -4.08
CA ASP A 347 3.75 -26.52 -5.36
C ASP A 347 4.58 -27.21 -6.45
N ILE A 348 3.92 -27.82 -7.42
CA ILE A 348 4.56 -28.57 -8.49
C ILE A 348 4.26 -27.90 -9.83
N ARG A 349 5.30 -27.72 -10.66
CA ARG A 349 5.16 -27.29 -12.06
C ARG A 349 5.34 -28.48 -12.98
N ILE A 350 4.30 -28.84 -13.72
CA ILE A 350 4.34 -29.91 -14.72
C ILE A 350 4.77 -29.31 -16.06
N THR A 351 5.78 -29.89 -16.68
CA THR A 351 6.34 -29.44 -17.97
C THR A 351 6.01 -30.39 -19.11
N GLN A 352 5.93 -31.69 -18.82
CA GLN A 352 5.63 -32.71 -19.82
C GLN A 352 4.85 -33.87 -19.22
N LEU A 353 3.98 -34.49 -20.01
CA LEU A 353 3.29 -35.74 -19.72
C LEU A 353 3.28 -36.61 -20.99
N GLY A 354 3.69 -37.88 -20.87
CA GLY A 354 3.56 -38.90 -21.89
C GLY A 354 2.45 -39.90 -21.54
N LEU A 355 1.68 -40.30 -22.55
CA LEU A 355 0.69 -41.37 -22.44
C LEU A 355 0.89 -42.37 -23.58
N THR A 356 0.82 -43.66 -23.29
CA THR A 356 0.98 -44.75 -24.25
C THR A 356 -0.38 -45.24 -24.70
N GLU A 357 -0.60 -45.30 -26.01
CA GLU A 357 -1.77 -45.94 -26.62
C GLU A 357 -1.58 -47.46 -26.58
N GLY A 358 -2.58 -48.19 -26.07
CA GLY A 358 -2.53 -49.66 -25.97
C GLY A 358 -3.77 -50.37 -26.52
N GLY A 359 -4.56 -49.70 -27.35
CA GLY A 359 -5.78 -50.21 -27.96
C GLY A 359 -5.51 -51.01 -29.24
N THR A 360 -6.58 -51.39 -29.94
CA THR A 360 -6.48 -52.06 -31.25
C THR A 360 -6.62 -51.09 -32.42
N ILE A 361 -6.96 -49.83 -32.16
CA ILE A 361 -7.07 -48.81 -33.19
C ILE A 361 -5.71 -48.54 -33.84
N ALA A 362 -5.69 -48.26 -35.15
CA ALA A 362 -4.46 -47.80 -35.78
C ALA A 362 -4.14 -46.36 -35.33
N ASN A 363 -2.92 -46.09 -34.84
CA ASN A 363 -2.50 -44.78 -34.33
C ASN A 363 -2.80 -43.59 -35.27
N GLU A 364 -2.70 -43.79 -36.58
CA GLU A 364 -3.02 -42.77 -37.60
C GLU A 364 -4.50 -42.35 -37.63
N ASN A 365 -5.38 -43.13 -37.02
CA ASN A 365 -6.80 -42.82 -36.88
C ASN A 365 -7.12 -41.94 -35.66
N LEU A 366 -6.12 -41.63 -34.82
CA LEU A 366 -6.23 -40.69 -33.71
C LEU A 366 -5.33 -39.48 -33.95
N THR A 367 -5.92 -38.28 -33.96
CA THR A 367 -5.20 -37.03 -34.27
C THR A 367 -5.66 -35.89 -33.35
N ASN A 368 -4.93 -34.77 -33.33
CA ASN A 368 -5.32 -33.55 -32.60
C ASN A 368 -5.59 -33.80 -31.11
N PHE A 369 -4.63 -34.39 -30.41
CA PHE A 369 -4.75 -34.65 -28.99
C PHE A 369 -4.68 -33.35 -28.20
N VAL A 370 -5.60 -33.19 -27.23
CA VAL A 370 -5.70 -32.02 -26.36
C VAL A 370 -5.95 -32.47 -24.93
N ILE A 371 -5.18 -31.96 -23.98
CA ILE A 371 -5.49 -32.08 -22.55
C ILE A 371 -6.22 -30.82 -22.12
N LYS A 372 -7.40 -30.99 -21.51
CA LYS A 372 -8.17 -29.89 -20.91
C LYS A 372 -8.28 -30.05 -19.39
N GLN A 373 -8.20 -28.94 -18.66
CA GLN A 373 -8.49 -28.83 -17.23
C GLN A 373 -9.62 -27.81 -17.04
N ALA A 374 -10.72 -28.22 -16.39
CA ALA A 374 -11.92 -27.39 -16.23
C ALA A 374 -12.39 -26.72 -17.55
N GLY A 375 -12.34 -27.46 -18.66
CA GLY A 375 -12.71 -26.98 -20.00
C GLY A 375 -11.64 -26.15 -20.73
N THR A 376 -10.58 -25.72 -20.04
CA THR A 376 -9.48 -24.95 -20.63
C THR A 376 -8.39 -25.87 -21.15
N GLU A 377 -7.92 -25.64 -22.38
CA GLU A 377 -6.79 -26.35 -22.95
C GLU A 377 -5.47 -26.02 -22.23
N VAL A 378 -4.71 -27.06 -21.84
CA VAL A 378 -3.43 -26.91 -21.11
C VAL A 378 -2.24 -27.50 -21.86
N ALA A 379 -2.46 -28.47 -22.74
CA ALA A 379 -1.43 -29.06 -23.59
C ALA A 379 -2.01 -29.69 -24.86
N LYS A 380 -1.18 -29.83 -25.90
CA LYS A 380 -1.54 -30.40 -27.20
C LYS A 380 -0.48 -31.38 -27.71
N ALA A 381 -0.90 -32.35 -28.50
CA ALA A 381 -0.04 -33.20 -29.33
C ALA A 381 -0.73 -33.50 -30.67
N ALA A 382 0.02 -33.48 -31.77
CA ALA A 382 -0.59 -33.62 -33.10
C ALA A 382 -0.95 -35.08 -33.44
N SER A 383 -0.11 -36.02 -33.01
CA SER A 383 -0.23 -37.46 -33.32
C SER A 383 0.47 -38.30 -32.24
N ILE A 384 0.23 -39.60 -32.28
CA ILE A 384 1.02 -40.58 -31.52
C ILE A 384 2.41 -40.70 -32.16
N GLY A 385 3.45 -40.72 -31.34
CA GLY A 385 4.85 -40.79 -31.75
C GLY A 385 5.38 -42.22 -31.89
N SER A 386 6.71 -42.37 -31.87
CA SER A 386 7.35 -43.69 -31.85
C SER A 386 7.06 -44.45 -30.56
N LYS A 387 6.93 -45.78 -30.64
CA LYS A 387 6.60 -46.66 -29.50
C LYS A 387 5.22 -46.36 -28.87
N ASP A 388 4.27 -45.95 -29.69
CA ASP A 388 2.87 -45.72 -29.29
C ASP A 388 2.69 -44.63 -28.23
N LEU A 389 3.71 -43.79 -28.00
CA LEU A 389 3.72 -42.73 -27.00
C LEU A 389 3.24 -41.40 -27.60
N VAL A 390 2.21 -40.79 -27.01
CA VAL A 390 1.83 -39.39 -27.24
C VAL A 390 2.47 -38.51 -26.16
N THR A 391 3.23 -37.49 -26.56
CA THR A 391 3.94 -36.60 -25.64
C THR A 391 3.33 -35.20 -25.65
N PHE A 392 2.89 -34.76 -24.48
CA PHE A 392 2.31 -33.44 -24.25
C PHE A 392 3.34 -32.53 -23.59
N VAL A 393 3.70 -31.44 -24.26
CA VAL A 393 4.53 -30.38 -23.69
C VAL A 393 3.63 -29.22 -23.31
N PHE A 394 3.66 -28.83 -22.03
CA PHE A 394 2.89 -27.70 -21.53
C PHE A 394 3.55 -26.38 -21.97
N THR A 395 2.87 -25.62 -22.83
CA THR A 395 3.41 -24.36 -23.39
C THR A 395 3.74 -23.34 -22.30
N THR A 396 2.96 -23.34 -21.22
CA THR A 396 3.30 -22.76 -19.93
C THR A 396 3.22 -23.88 -18.89
N PRO A 397 4.27 -24.13 -18.08
CA PRO A 397 4.23 -25.20 -17.09
C PRO A 397 2.99 -25.10 -16.20
N TYR A 398 2.23 -26.18 -16.08
CA TYR A 398 0.99 -26.17 -15.31
C TYR A 398 1.34 -26.19 -13.81
N LEU A 399 0.93 -25.14 -13.09
CA LEU A 399 1.15 -25.02 -11.64
C LEU A 399 0.04 -25.75 -10.89
N LEU A 400 0.43 -26.74 -10.11
CA LEU A 400 -0.43 -27.43 -9.16
C LEU A 400 0.01 -27.04 -7.75
N GLU A 401 -0.81 -26.29 -7.02
CA GLU A 401 -0.49 -25.86 -5.66
C GLU A 401 -0.41 -27.06 -4.71
N LYS A 402 0.45 -26.97 -3.70
CA LYS A 402 0.69 -28.07 -2.75
C LYS A 402 -0.61 -28.60 -2.14
N GLY A 403 -0.74 -29.92 -2.06
CA GLY A 403 -1.91 -30.60 -1.53
C GLY A 403 -3.18 -30.51 -2.38
N GLN A 404 -3.13 -29.87 -3.56
CA GLN A 404 -4.26 -29.88 -4.48
C GLN A 404 -4.26 -31.11 -5.37
N GLU A 405 -5.46 -31.57 -5.65
CA GLU A 405 -5.79 -32.54 -6.70
C GLU A 405 -6.59 -31.81 -7.78
N LYS A 406 -6.28 -32.10 -9.05
CA LYS A 406 -7.02 -31.60 -10.21
C LYS A 406 -7.28 -32.73 -11.19
N THR A 407 -8.49 -32.73 -11.76
CA THR A 407 -8.90 -33.65 -12.82
C THR A 407 -8.57 -33.05 -14.19
N PHE A 408 -8.03 -33.89 -15.07
CA PHE A 408 -7.69 -33.59 -16.45
C PHE A 408 -8.39 -34.58 -17.37
N LYS A 409 -8.74 -34.12 -18.56
CA LYS A 409 -9.38 -34.92 -19.60
C LYS A 409 -8.58 -34.85 -20.89
N LEU A 410 -8.30 -36.02 -21.46
CA LEU A 410 -7.68 -36.18 -22.77
C LEU A 410 -8.78 -36.22 -23.84
N TYR A 411 -8.61 -35.43 -24.88
CA TYR A 411 -9.47 -35.41 -26.06
C TYR A 411 -8.65 -35.71 -27.31
N ALA A 412 -9.24 -36.38 -28.30
CA ALA A 412 -8.68 -36.47 -29.64
C ALA A 412 -9.76 -36.60 -30.73
N ASP A 413 -9.37 -36.36 -31.96
CA ASP A 413 -10.19 -36.62 -33.13
C ASP A 413 -10.06 -38.08 -33.58
N ILE A 414 -11.19 -38.71 -33.85
CA ILE A 414 -11.27 -40.08 -34.37
C ILE A 414 -11.55 -40.04 -35.87
N SER A 415 -10.77 -40.80 -36.62
CA SER A 415 -10.93 -40.93 -38.07
C SER A 415 -12.22 -41.65 -38.46
N GLY A 416 -12.85 -41.18 -39.55
CA GLY A 416 -14.02 -41.84 -40.13
C GLY A 416 -13.71 -43.16 -40.84
N VAL A 417 -12.42 -43.46 -41.10
CA VAL A 417 -11.99 -44.75 -41.68
C VAL A 417 -11.62 -45.81 -40.63
N ALA A 418 -11.69 -45.49 -39.34
CA ALA A 418 -11.47 -46.46 -38.27
C ALA A 418 -12.51 -47.59 -38.32
N ARG A 419 -12.19 -48.77 -37.75
CA ARG A 419 -13.11 -49.90 -37.78
C ARG A 419 -14.04 -49.86 -36.58
N ARG A 420 -15.27 -50.29 -36.81
CA ARG A 420 -16.19 -50.57 -35.71
C ARG A 420 -15.55 -51.60 -34.76
N ASP A 421 -15.77 -51.41 -33.47
CA ASP A 421 -15.27 -52.27 -32.38
C ASP A 421 -13.75 -52.20 -32.14
N ASP A 422 -13.01 -51.32 -32.83
CA ASP A 422 -11.63 -50.99 -32.43
C ASP A 422 -11.62 -50.42 -30.99
N THR A 423 -10.64 -50.81 -30.17
CA THR A 423 -10.50 -50.28 -28.80
C THR A 423 -9.48 -49.15 -28.73
N ILE A 424 -9.72 -48.20 -27.83
CA ILE A 424 -8.84 -47.06 -27.50
C ILE A 424 -8.62 -47.09 -25.99
N LEU A 425 -7.35 -47.03 -25.55
CA LEU A 425 -6.99 -46.89 -24.14
C LEU A 425 -5.63 -46.21 -23.99
N PHE A 426 -5.43 -45.46 -22.91
CA PHE A 426 -4.19 -44.71 -22.64
C PHE A 426 -3.71 -44.94 -21.21
N TYR A 427 -2.42 -45.20 -21.03
CA TYR A 427 -1.80 -45.37 -19.71
C TYR A 427 -0.42 -44.70 -19.65
N VAL A 428 0.18 -44.60 -18.46
CA VAL A 428 1.54 -44.08 -18.28
C VAL A 428 2.49 -45.27 -18.11
N ASP A 429 3.41 -45.50 -19.06
CA ASP A 429 4.31 -46.66 -19.04
C ASP A 429 5.49 -46.49 -18.07
N SER A 430 5.91 -45.25 -17.82
CA SER A 430 7.03 -44.97 -16.92
C SER A 430 6.91 -43.65 -16.17
N ALA A 431 7.40 -43.63 -14.93
CA ALA A 431 7.52 -42.38 -14.16
C ALA A 431 8.38 -41.31 -14.88
N THR A 432 9.24 -41.70 -15.81
CA THR A 432 10.01 -40.75 -16.63
C THR A 432 9.20 -40.09 -17.74
N ASP A 433 7.99 -40.56 -18.02
CA ASP A 433 7.09 -39.93 -18.99
C ASP A 433 6.42 -38.67 -18.41
N ILE A 434 6.56 -38.44 -17.12
CA ILE A 434 6.09 -37.23 -16.43
C ILE A 434 7.31 -36.40 -16.03
N GLU A 435 7.38 -35.17 -16.54
CA GLU A 435 8.38 -34.19 -16.11
C GLU A 435 7.71 -33.12 -15.25
N ALA A 436 8.19 -33.01 -14.00
CA ALA A 436 7.68 -32.06 -13.03
C ALA A 436 8.79 -31.51 -12.13
N ILE A 437 8.66 -30.25 -11.73
CA ILE A 437 9.65 -29.51 -10.94
C ILE A 437 8.97 -28.93 -9.70
N GLY A 438 9.59 -29.12 -8.53
CA GLY A 438 9.19 -28.47 -7.29
C GLY A 438 9.40 -26.95 -7.37
N ALA A 439 8.34 -26.19 -7.10
CA ALA A 439 8.33 -24.75 -7.29
C ALA A 439 9.15 -23.97 -6.26
N THR A 440 9.44 -24.56 -5.09
CA THR A 440 10.16 -23.91 -3.99
C THR A 440 11.67 -23.99 -4.21
N TYR A 441 12.18 -25.17 -4.54
CA TYR A 441 13.61 -25.41 -4.64
C TYR A 441 14.12 -25.56 -6.08
N GLY A 442 13.23 -25.66 -7.07
CA GLY A 442 13.59 -25.76 -8.48
C GLY A 442 14.19 -27.10 -8.89
N TYR A 443 14.00 -28.15 -8.08
CA TYR A 443 14.51 -29.49 -8.37
C TYR A 443 13.42 -30.40 -8.97
N PRO A 444 13.78 -31.32 -9.89
CA PRO A 444 12.87 -32.34 -10.39
C PRO A 444 12.34 -33.25 -9.27
N VAL A 445 11.08 -33.62 -9.38
CA VAL A 445 10.41 -34.53 -8.44
C VAL A 445 10.18 -35.89 -9.09
N THR A 446 10.12 -36.98 -8.31
CA THR A 446 9.72 -38.31 -8.81
C THR A 446 8.21 -38.41 -8.86
N PRO A 447 7.61 -38.67 -10.04
CA PRO A 447 6.20 -38.97 -10.17
C PRO A 447 5.86 -40.35 -9.57
N THR A 448 4.69 -40.47 -8.96
CA THR A 448 4.10 -41.75 -8.57
C THR A 448 2.93 -42.04 -9.50
N ILE A 449 2.90 -43.22 -10.12
CA ILE A 449 1.81 -43.66 -11.00
C ILE A 449 0.95 -44.65 -10.21
N THR A 450 -0.36 -44.50 -10.26
CA THR A 450 -1.31 -45.36 -9.54
C THR A 450 -2.50 -45.63 -10.45
N ASN A 451 -2.97 -46.88 -10.51
CA ASN A 451 -4.13 -47.33 -11.31
C ASN A 451 -4.12 -46.95 -12.81
N ILE A 452 -2.97 -46.55 -13.36
CA ILE A 452 -2.83 -46.15 -14.77
C ILE A 452 -1.42 -46.51 -15.31
N ASP A 453 -0.79 -47.55 -14.76
CA ASP A 453 0.59 -47.96 -15.11
C ASP A 453 0.63 -49.01 -16.23
N THR A 454 -0.52 -49.63 -16.53
CA THR A 454 -0.62 -50.71 -17.54
C THR A 454 -1.92 -50.66 -18.33
N SER A 455 -1.93 -51.33 -19.49
CA SER A 455 -3.13 -51.46 -20.34
C SER A 455 -4.31 -52.20 -19.66
N SER A 456 -4.06 -52.90 -18.54
CA SER A 456 -5.10 -53.58 -17.76
C SER A 456 -5.70 -52.73 -16.63
N GLU A 457 -5.07 -51.60 -16.31
CA GLU A 457 -5.47 -50.74 -15.19
C GLU A 457 -6.22 -49.49 -15.66
N THR A 458 -6.15 -49.13 -16.94
CA THR A 458 -6.92 -48.02 -17.55
C THR A 458 -8.25 -48.47 -18.15
N ASP A 459 -9.16 -47.52 -18.34
CA ASP A 459 -10.40 -47.71 -19.10
C ASP A 459 -10.14 -48.02 -20.58
N SER A 460 -10.86 -49.01 -21.10
CA SER A 460 -10.86 -49.38 -22.52
C SER A 460 -12.17 -48.95 -23.18
N LEU A 461 -12.06 -48.05 -24.15
CA LEU A 461 -13.18 -47.52 -24.91
C LEU A 461 -13.36 -48.31 -26.21
N THR A 462 -14.57 -48.77 -26.50
CA THR A 462 -14.88 -49.49 -27.74
C THR A 462 -15.58 -48.58 -28.74
N LEU A 463 -15.03 -48.45 -29.94
CA LEU A 463 -15.51 -47.52 -30.96
C LEU A 463 -16.89 -47.93 -31.50
N GLN A 464 -17.86 -47.03 -31.41
CA GLN A 464 -19.24 -47.24 -31.85
C GLN A 464 -19.50 -46.64 -33.25
N GLY A 465 -20.30 -47.32 -34.07
CA GLY A 465 -20.71 -46.78 -35.36
C GLY A 465 -21.52 -47.73 -36.25
N GLY A 466 -22.28 -47.15 -37.18
CA GLY A 466 -22.99 -47.85 -38.25
C GLY A 466 -22.44 -47.48 -39.64
N SER A 467 -23.14 -47.89 -40.70
CA SER A 467 -22.83 -47.46 -42.08
C SER A 467 -22.85 -45.93 -42.22
N VAL A 468 -23.69 -45.28 -41.42
CA VAL A 468 -23.71 -43.83 -41.20
C VAL A 468 -23.69 -43.59 -39.69
N THR A 469 -22.85 -42.66 -39.26
CA THR A 469 -22.67 -42.33 -37.85
C THR A 469 -22.86 -40.82 -37.65
N ILE A 470 -23.64 -40.44 -36.64
CA ILE A 470 -24.02 -39.05 -36.35
C ILE A 470 -23.52 -38.67 -34.97
N THR A 471 -22.91 -37.49 -34.89
CA THR A 471 -22.32 -36.98 -33.65
C THR A 471 -22.77 -35.54 -33.42
N PHE A 472 -23.25 -35.25 -32.20
CA PHE A 472 -23.50 -33.88 -31.75
C PHE A 472 -22.19 -33.27 -31.29
N ASN A 473 -21.90 -32.05 -31.76
CA ASN A 473 -20.61 -31.39 -31.56
C ASN A 473 -20.75 -30.04 -30.82
N GLY A 474 -21.92 -29.72 -30.24
CA GLY A 474 -22.16 -28.48 -29.51
C GLY A 474 -23.15 -27.54 -30.23
N PRO A 475 -23.12 -26.22 -29.97
CA PRO A 475 -22.35 -25.55 -28.91
C PRO A 475 -22.79 -26.02 -27.52
N VAL A 476 -21.98 -25.71 -26.49
CA VAL A 476 -22.38 -25.89 -25.08
C VAL A 476 -23.57 -24.97 -24.75
N VAL A 477 -24.22 -25.15 -23.59
CA VAL A 477 -25.22 -24.18 -23.10
C VAL A 477 -24.61 -22.78 -23.12
N GLY A 478 -25.30 -21.82 -23.72
CA GLY A 478 -24.75 -20.51 -24.01
C GLY A 478 -25.81 -19.40 -24.04
N ASP A 479 -25.32 -18.18 -23.83
CA ASP A 479 -26.11 -16.96 -23.92
C ASP A 479 -26.07 -16.43 -25.37
N LEU A 480 -27.24 -16.17 -25.95
CA LEU A 480 -27.40 -15.52 -27.24
C LEU A 480 -27.56 -14.01 -27.04
N PRO A 481 -26.77 -13.16 -27.69
CA PRO A 481 -26.97 -11.72 -27.61
C PRO A 481 -28.26 -11.33 -28.35
N ARG A 482 -29.10 -10.50 -27.74
CA ARG A 482 -30.22 -9.84 -28.44
C ARG A 482 -29.69 -9.10 -29.67
N ARG A 483 -30.36 -9.21 -30.83
CA ARG A 483 -29.87 -8.72 -32.15
C ARG A 483 -28.60 -9.41 -32.64
N GLY A 484 -28.27 -10.58 -32.10
CA GLY A 484 -27.18 -11.42 -32.60
C GLY A 484 -27.49 -11.89 -34.01
N GLN A 485 -26.54 -11.72 -34.93
CA GLN A 485 -26.66 -12.17 -36.32
C GLN A 485 -25.87 -13.47 -36.51
N ASP A 486 -26.43 -14.42 -37.27
CA ASP A 486 -25.82 -15.71 -37.60
C ASP A 486 -25.23 -16.44 -36.37
N VAL A 487 -25.90 -16.33 -35.22
CA VAL A 487 -25.44 -16.95 -33.98
C VAL A 487 -25.58 -18.46 -34.07
N ASN A 488 -24.52 -19.18 -33.69
CA ASN A 488 -24.49 -20.64 -33.77
C ASN A 488 -25.30 -21.26 -32.64
N VAL A 489 -26.23 -22.16 -32.98
CA VAL A 489 -27.12 -22.80 -32.00
C VAL A 489 -27.04 -24.33 -32.01
N PHE A 490 -26.45 -24.95 -33.05
CA PHE A 490 -26.33 -26.42 -33.13
C PHE A 490 -25.29 -26.89 -34.14
N ASP A 491 -24.30 -27.65 -33.70
CA ASP A 491 -23.25 -28.29 -34.49
C ASP A 491 -23.42 -29.81 -34.44
N PHE A 492 -23.32 -30.45 -35.61
CA PHE A 492 -23.30 -31.91 -35.70
C PHE A 492 -22.47 -32.36 -36.90
N SER A 493 -22.04 -33.63 -36.89
CA SER A 493 -21.33 -34.23 -38.01
C SER A 493 -21.97 -35.55 -38.42
N ILE A 494 -21.82 -35.86 -39.71
CA ILE A 494 -22.24 -37.13 -40.29
C ILE A 494 -21.04 -37.78 -40.96
N THR A 495 -20.70 -38.99 -40.51
CA THR A 495 -19.63 -39.82 -41.05
C THR A 495 -20.24 -41.03 -41.77
N SER A 496 -19.72 -41.40 -42.94
CA SER A 496 -20.18 -42.62 -43.62
C SER A 496 -19.04 -43.57 -43.97
N GLN A 497 -19.28 -44.87 -43.81
CA GLN A 497 -18.37 -45.93 -44.27
C GLN A 497 -18.51 -46.22 -45.77
N ASN A 498 -19.63 -45.83 -46.39
CA ASN A 498 -19.93 -46.06 -47.80
C ASN A 498 -20.07 -44.71 -48.52
N ASN A 499 -20.09 -44.72 -49.85
CA ASN A 499 -20.52 -43.53 -50.59
C ASN A 499 -22.04 -43.40 -50.43
N VAL A 500 -22.52 -42.30 -49.85
CA VAL A 500 -23.95 -42.09 -49.57
C VAL A 500 -24.47 -40.75 -50.07
N GLU A 501 -25.76 -40.72 -50.42
CA GLU A 501 -26.57 -39.52 -50.64
C GLU A 501 -27.59 -39.37 -49.51
N ILE A 502 -27.52 -38.28 -48.76
CA ILE A 502 -28.59 -37.85 -47.86
C ILE A 502 -29.59 -37.03 -48.65
N ARG A 503 -30.86 -37.44 -48.64
CA ARG A 503 -31.96 -36.83 -49.40
C ARG A 503 -32.92 -36.02 -48.54
N ASN A 504 -33.08 -36.40 -47.28
CA ASN A 504 -33.85 -35.63 -46.32
C ASN A 504 -33.09 -35.56 -45.01
N LEU A 505 -32.86 -34.35 -44.53
CA LEU A 505 -32.33 -34.08 -43.21
C LEU A 505 -33.34 -33.22 -42.46
N ARG A 506 -33.79 -33.68 -41.29
CA ARG A 506 -34.90 -33.04 -40.54
C ARG A 506 -34.39 -32.48 -39.22
N LEU A 507 -34.58 -31.19 -39.02
CA LEU A 507 -34.29 -30.47 -37.79
C LEU A 507 -35.60 -30.05 -37.11
N ASN A 508 -35.58 -29.96 -35.79
CA ASN A 508 -36.65 -29.39 -34.99
C ASN A 508 -36.05 -28.29 -34.11
N ALA A 509 -36.60 -27.08 -34.18
CA ALA A 509 -36.28 -26.00 -33.27
C ALA A 509 -37.45 -25.83 -32.30
N THR A 510 -37.19 -25.91 -31.01
CA THR A 510 -38.16 -25.66 -29.94
C THR A 510 -37.79 -24.38 -29.22
N THR A 511 -38.80 -23.59 -28.89
CA THR A 511 -38.65 -22.33 -28.15
C THR A 511 -39.60 -22.32 -26.97
N THR A 512 -39.17 -21.69 -25.88
CA THR A 512 -39.98 -21.41 -24.70
C THR A 512 -40.06 -19.90 -24.49
N ALA A 513 -41.12 -19.43 -23.85
CA ALA A 513 -41.33 -18.04 -23.43
C ALA A 513 -41.54 -16.96 -24.51
N LEU A 514 -41.33 -17.24 -25.81
CA LEU A 514 -41.57 -16.26 -26.89
C LEU A 514 -43.01 -15.67 -26.88
N GLY A 515 -43.08 -14.35 -26.82
CA GLY A 515 -44.23 -13.47 -26.97
C GLY A 515 -44.51 -13.02 -28.41
N SER A 516 -45.28 -11.94 -28.55
CA SER A 516 -45.73 -11.44 -29.85
C SER A 516 -44.71 -10.47 -30.45
N GLY A 517 -44.07 -10.85 -31.56
CA GLY A 517 -43.04 -10.04 -32.25
C GLY A 517 -41.62 -10.57 -32.02
N GLU A 518 -41.47 -11.53 -31.12
CA GLU A 518 -40.21 -12.19 -30.78
C GLU A 518 -39.96 -13.40 -31.70
N GLY A 519 -38.70 -13.79 -31.86
CA GLY A 519 -38.32 -14.92 -32.70
C GLY A 519 -36.82 -15.14 -32.87
N PHE A 520 -36.51 -16.26 -33.50
CA PHE A 520 -35.19 -16.59 -34.01
C PHE A 520 -35.28 -16.69 -35.53
N ASN A 521 -34.98 -15.59 -36.20
CA ASN A 521 -35.14 -15.42 -37.64
C ASN A 521 -33.97 -16.10 -38.38
N ASP A 522 -34.08 -16.27 -39.70
CA ASP A 522 -32.99 -16.78 -40.56
C ASP A 522 -32.39 -18.13 -40.08
N PHE A 523 -33.24 -19.04 -39.57
CA PHE A 523 -32.81 -20.40 -39.21
C PHE A 523 -32.36 -21.14 -40.46
N LYS A 524 -31.07 -21.45 -40.53
CA LYS A 524 -30.46 -22.09 -41.70
C LYS A 524 -29.36 -23.07 -41.33
N LEU A 525 -29.26 -24.12 -42.14
CA LEU A 525 -28.23 -25.14 -42.06
C LEU A 525 -27.04 -24.74 -42.93
N TRP A 526 -25.86 -24.78 -42.34
CA TRP A 526 -24.59 -24.58 -43.04
C TRP A 526 -23.83 -25.88 -43.13
N ASP A 527 -23.15 -26.04 -44.25
CA ASP A 527 -22.03 -26.94 -44.40
C ASP A 527 -20.75 -26.23 -43.96
N LYS A 528 -20.18 -26.66 -42.84
CA LYS A 528 -19.01 -26.03 -42.20
C LYS A 528 -17.73 -26.27 -43.00
N ASP A 529 -17.64 -27.38 -43.73
CA ASP A 529 -16.46 -27.74 -44.50
C ASP A 529 -16.32 -26.91 -45.78
N THR A 530 -17.45 -26.49 -46.36
CA THR A 530 -17.48 -25.62 -47.55
C THR A 530 -17.84 -24.17 -47.24
N ASN A 531 -18.17 -23.86 -46.00
CA ASN A 531 -18.67 -22.57 -45.54
C ASN A 531 -19.84 -22.04 -46.38
N ALA A 532 -20.80 -22.93 -46.69
CA ALA A 532 -21.95 -22.66 -47.54
C ALA A 532 -23.26 -22.95 -46.81
N VAL A 533 -24.28 -22.13 -47.04
CA VAL A 533 -25.65 -22.40 -46.58
C VAL A 533 -26.27 -23.45 -47.51
N ILE A 534 -26.85 -24.51 -46.92
CA ILE A 534 -27.39 -25.67 -47.64
C ILE A 534 -28.88 -25.93 -47.33
N SER A 535 -29.56 -24.96 -46.70
CA SER A 535 -31.02 -24.94 -46.58
C SER A 535 -31.55 -23.57 -47.02
N SER A 536 -32.86 -23.49 -47.26
CA SER A 536 -33.54 -22.20 -47.22
C SER A 536 -33.58 -21.67 -45.78
N ALA A 537 -33.65 -20.35 -45.65
CA ALA A 537 -33.90 -19.68 -44.38
C ALA A 537 -35.36 -19.86 -43.96
N THR A 538 -35.61 -20.10 -42.68
CA THR A 538 -36.95 -20.16 -42.09
C THR A 538 -36.94 -19.37 -40.78
N ASP A 539 -37.98 -18.60 -40.49
CA ASP A 539 -38.05 -17.90 -39.20
C ASP A 539 -38.70 -18.80 -38.15
N VAL A 540 -38.10 -18.87 -36.96
CA VAL A 540 -38.58 -19.65 -35.82
C VAL A 540 -39.22 -18.70 -34.81
N THR A 541 -40.51 -18.41 -35.03
CA THR A 541 -41.35 -17.65 -34.07
C THR A 541 -42.14 -18.54 -33.13
N THR A 542 -42.21 -19.84 -33.44
CA THR A 542 -42.76 -20.91 -32.60
C THR A 542 -42.01 -22.21 -32.89
N SER A 543 -42.13 -23.20 -32.01
CA SER A 543 -41.53 -24.53 -32.23
C SER A 543 -41.85 -25.08 -33.63
N THR A 544 -40.83 -25.31 -34.45
CA THR A 544 -40.97 -25.57 -35.90
C THR A 544 -40.07 -26.72 -36.36
N ASN A 545 -40.56 -27.52 -37.30
CA ASN A 545 -39.76 -28.53 -38.01
C ASN A 545 -39.24 -27.97 -39.34
N VAL A 546 -37.96 -28.13 -39.59
CA VAL A 546 -37.30 -27.72 -40.84
C VAL A 546 -36.76 -28.97 -41.53
N THR A 547 -37.17 -29.20 -42.78
CA THR A 547 -36.69 -30.33 -43.59
C THR A 547 -35.84 -29.81 -44.74
N VAL A 548 -34.60 -30.26 -44.80
CA VAL A 548 -33.65 -29.99 -45.87
C VAL A 548 -33.72 -31.14 -46.88
N THR A 549 -34.13 -30.84 -48.10
CA THR A 549 -34.33 -31.83 -49.19
C THR A 549 -33.21 -31.81 -50.24
N ASP A 550 -32.25 -30.90 -50.10
CA ASP A 550 -31.09 -30.87 -50.99
C ASP A 550 -30.25 -32.12 -50.79
N VAL A 551 -29.75 -32.68 -51.90
CA VAL A 551 -28.98 -33.92 -51.86
C VAL A 551 -27.57 -33.64 -51.39
N ILE A 552 -27.19 -34.21 -50.24
CA ILE A 552 -25.86 -34.08 -49.67
C ILE A 552 -25.11 -35.39 -49.88
N THR A 553 -24.02 -35.34 -50.65
CA THR A 553 -23.15 -36.50 -50.88
C THR A 553 -22.04 -36.58 -49.83
N ILE A 554 -21.85 -37.75 -49.24
CA ILE A 554 -20.73 -38.06 -48.35
C ILE A 554 -19.98 -39.26 -48.92
N GLY A 555 -18.68 -39.11 -49.16
CA GLY A 555 -17.84 -40.21 -49.65
C GLY A 555 -17.52 -41.23 -48.56
N SER A 556 -17.19 -42.46 -48.98
CA SER A 556 -16.74 -43.52 -48.05
C SER A 556 -15.55 -43.05 -47.19
N GLY A 557 -15.66 -43.27 -45.88
CA GLY A 557 -14.66 -42.88 -44.88
C GLY A 557 -14.60 -41.37 -44.61
N LYS A 558 -15.51 -40.57 -45.17
CA LYS A 558 -15.53 -39.12 -44.99
C LYS A 558 -16.55 -38.70 -43.94
N THR A 559 -16.22 -37.59 -43.29
CA THR A 559 -17.09 -36.87 -42.37
C THR A 559 -17.45 -35.53 -43.00
N ARG A 560 -18.73 -35.17 -42.95
CA ARG A 560 -19.23 -33.82 -43.24
C ARG A 560 -19.66 -33.14 -41.95
N ASN A 561 -19.25 -31.88 -41.76
CA ASN A 561 -19.59 -31.08 -40.59
C ASN A 561 -20.65 -30.04 -40.92
N PHE A 562 -21.65 -29.93 -40.05
CA PHE A 562 -22.76 -29.01 -40.21
C PHE A 562 -22.92 -28.13 -38.97
N LYS A 563 -23.44 -26.92 -39.18
CA LYS A 563 -23.87 -26.02 -38.11
C LYS A 563 -25.21 -25.37 -38.45
N VAL A 564 -25.98 -24.98 -37.45
CA VAL A 564 -27.22 -24.24 -37.59
C VAL A 564 -27.03 -22.87 -36.98
N THR A 565 -27.40 -21.84 -37.72
CA THR A 565 -27.38 -20.45 -37.23
C THR A 565 -28.78 -19.85 -37.25
N VAL A 566 -28.98 -18.84 -36.41
CA VAL A 566 -30.18 -18.00 -36.36
C VAL A 566 -29.78 -16.54 -36.15
N ASP A 567 -30.68 -15.63 -36.48
CA ASP A 567 -30.68 -14.23 -36.05
C ASP A 567 -31.62 -14.08 -34.85
N VAL A 568 -31.17 -13.44 -33.78
CA VAL A 568 -31.98 -13.21 -32.57
C VAL A 568 -32.77 -11.91 -32.75
N ASP A 569 -34.09 -11.94 -32.61
CA ASP A 569 -34.91 -10.74 -32.81
C ASP A 569 -34.54 -9.61 -31.84
N ALA A 570 -34.80 -8.38 -32.27
CA ALA A 570 -34.63 -7.18 -31.48
C ALA A 570 -35.59 -7.09 -30.30
N ASP A 571 -36.74 -7.77 -30.40
CA ASP A 571 -37.80 -7.75 -29.41
C ASP A 571 -37.70 -8.90 -28.40
N ASN A 572 -36.80 -9.89 -28.60
CA ASN A 572 -36.60 -10.97 -27.64
C ASN A 572 -36.23 -10.42 -26.24
N ASP A 573 -36.92 -10.96 -25.23
CA ASP A 573 -36.74 -10.69 -23.83
C ASP A 573 -35.59 -11.52 -23.24
N ASP A 574 -35.20 -11.18 -22.00
CA ASP A 574 -34.19 -11.95 -21.29
C ASP A 574 -34.74 -13.33 -20.93
N SER A 575 -33.96 -14.38 -21.23
CA SER A 575 -34.31 -15.80 -21.06
C SER A 575 -35.25 -16.41 -22.11
N ASP A 576 -35.56 -15.72 -23.21
CA ASP A 576 -36.17 -16.37 -24.37
C ASP A 576 -35.21 -17.39 -24.97
N ASP A 577 -35.67 -18.63 -25.18
CA ASP A 577 -34.78 -19.74 -25.49
C ASP A 577 -35.05 -20.41 -26.85
N ILE A 578 -33.99 -21.03 -27.37
CA ILE A 578 -34.05 -21.97 -28.49
C ILE A 578 -33.24 -23.23 -28.18
N GLN A 579 -33.82 -24.38 -28.48
CA GLN A 579 -33.15 -25.68 -28.51
C GLN A 579 -33.38 -26.34 -29.86
N VAL A 580 -32.29 -26.77 -30.50
CA VAL A 580 -32.35 -27.42 -31.80
C VAL A 580 -32.05 -28.90 -31.66
N SER A 581 -32.78 -29.74 -32.38
CA SER A 581 -32.59 -31.18 -32.45
C SER A 581 -32.49 -31.66 -33.90
N LEU A 582 -31.65 -32.65 -34.16
CA LEU A 582 -31.72 -33.45 -35.39
C LEU A 582 -32.66 -34.64 -35.16
N LEU A 583 -33.69 -34.76 -36.00
CA LEU A 583 -34.68 -35.84 -35.94
C LEU A 583 -34.13 -37.14 -36.58
N THR A 584 -34.80 -38.26 -36.30
CA THR A 584 -34.40 -39.56 -36.82
C THR A 584 -34.48 -39.66 -38.35
N PHE A 585 -33.54 -40.39 -38.94
CA PHE A 585 -33.55 -40.77 -40.35
C PHE A 585 -34.55 -41.90 -40.59
N GLN A 586 -35.37 -41.74 -41.63
CA GLN A 586 -36.35 -42.69 -42.12
C GLN A 586 -35.76 -43.61 -43.20
N SER A 587 -36.49 -44.67 -43.56
CA SER A 587 -36.03 -45.75 -44.42
C SER A 587 -35.65 -45.38 -45.86
N SER A 588 -35.93 -44.14 -46.32
CA SER A 588 -35.61 -43.67 -47.67
C SER A 588 -34.75 -42.40 -47.71
N ASP A 589 -34.28 -41.94 -46.54
CA ASP A 589 -33.57 -40.66 -46.43
C ASP A 589 -32.10 -40.75 -46.82
N ILE A 590 -31.48 -41.93 -46.70
CA ILE A 590 -30.06 -42.12 -47.04
C ILE A 590 -29.92 -43.25 -48.05
N LYS A 591 -29.38 -42.95 -49.21
CA LYS A 591 -29.10 -43.92 -50.27
C LYS A 591 -27.62 -44.27 -50.30
N ASN A 592 -27.29 -45.55 -50.25
CA ASN A 592 -25.95 -46.07 -50.48
C ASN A 592 -25.71 -46.18 -52.00
N LEU A 593 -24.66 -45.51 -52.48
CA LEU A 593 -24.29 -45.46 -53.89
C LEU A 593 -23.47 -46.66 -54.34
N ASP A 594 -22.81 -47.36 -53.41
CA ASP A 594 -21.93 -48.49 -53.73
C ASP A 594 -22.73 -49.74 -54.14
N ASN A 595 -23.91 -49.92 -53.56
CA ASN A 595 -24.81 -51.04 -53.84
C ASN A 595 -26.21 -50.61 -54.32
N ASN A 596 -26.44 -49.31 -54.48
CA ASN A 596 -27.69 -48.71 -54.95
C ASN A 596 -28.94 -49.06 -54.11
N THR A 597 -28.78 -49.38 -52.82
CA THR A 597 -29.88 -49.61 -51.87
C THR A 597 -29.97 -48.49 -50.82
N PHE A 598 -31.07 -48.42 -50.06
CA PHE A 598 -31.17 -47.49 -48.92
C PHE A 598 -30.43 -48.05 -47.69
N VAL A 599 -29.77 -47.17 -46.94
CA VAL A 599 -29.14 -47.54 -45.66
C VAL A 599 -30.24 -47.89 -44.65
N SER A 600 -30.10 -49.03 -43.98
CA SER A 600 -31.04 -49.43 -42.93
C SER A 600 -31.05 -48.40 -41.80
N SER A 601 -32.23 -48.09 -41.26
CA SER A 601 -32.38 -47.22 -40.10
C SER A 601 -31.67 -47.77 -38.84
N THR A 602 -31.37 -49.07 -38.80
CA THR A 602 -30.56 -49.71 -37.74
C THR A 602 -29.07 -49.52 -37.93
N ASP A 603 -28.63 -49.18 -39.14
CA ASP A 603 -27.23 -48.95 -39.52
C ASP A 603 -26.87 -47.46 -39.52
N VAL A 604 -27.80 -46.60 -39.09
CA VAL A 604 -27.57 -45.21 -38.74
C VAL A 604 -27.40 -45.14 -37.23
N VAL A 605 -26.25 -44.65 -36.75
CA VAL A 605 -25.91 -44.69 -35.32
C VAL A 605 -25.54 -43.29 -34.81
N PRO A 606 -26.26 -42.73 -33.82
CA PRO A 606 -27.56 -43.15 -33.33
C PRO A 606 -28.65 -42.77 -34.34
N ASN A 607 -29.64 -43.63 -34.56
CA ASN A 607 -30.89 -43.22 -35.20
C ASN A 607 -31.95 -42.87 -34.15
N ALA A 608 -31.62 -41.90 -33.31
CA ALA A 608 -32.48 -41.33 -32.28
C ALA A 608 -32.49 -39.81 -32.45
N GLN A 609 -33.51 -39.13 -31.89
CA GLN A 609 -33.50 -37.67 -31.85
C GLN A 609 -32.26 -37.20 -31.10
N LEU A 610 -31.43 -36.42 -31.77
CA LEU A 610 -30.20 -35.86 -31.24
C LEU A 610 -30.48 -34.44 -30.76
N VAL A 611 -30.70 -34.30 -29.47
CA VAL A 611 -31.11 -33.04 -28.83
C VAL A 611 -29.88 -32.19 -28.52
N GLY A 612 -29.88 -30.94 -28.96
CA GLY A 612 -28.84 -29.95 -28.66
C GLY A 612 -29.00 -29.30 -27.29
N ASN A 613 -28.07 -28.43 -26.94
CA ASN A 613 -28.13 -27.67 -25.69
C ASN A 613 -29.09 -26.47 -25.83
N LEU A 614 -29.76 -26.12 -24.73
CA LEU A 614 -30.59 -24.91 -24.64
C LEU A 614 -29.71 -23.67 -24.77
N GLN A 615 -30.17 -22.67 -25.54
CA GLN A 615 -29.51 -21.38 -25.72
C GLN A 615 -30.47 -20.26 -25.33
N ASP A 616 -30.05 -19.39 -24.40
CA ASP A 616 -30.92 -18.35 -23.83
C ASP A 616 -30.55 -16.97 -24.38
N THR A 617 -31.54 -16.19 -24.81
CA THR A 617 -31.33 -14.78 -25.13
C THR A 617 -30.98 -14.03 -23.85
N ARG A 618 -29.90 -13.24 -23.88
CA ARG A 618 -29.55 -12.30 -22.82
C ARG A 618 -29.63 -10.88 -23.33
N VAL A 619 -30.19 -10.02 -22.49
CA VAL A 619 -30.33 -8.58 -22.78
C VAL A 619 -29.28 -7.78 -22.00
N PRO A 620 -28.23 -7.25 -22.65
CA PRO A 620 -27.27 -6.36 -22.02
C PRO A 620 -27.94 -5.10 -21.48
N THR A 621 -27.66 -4.74 -20.23
CA THR A 621 -28.31 -3.61 -19.56
C THR A 621 -27.29 -2.76 -18.80
N LEU A 622 -27.42 -1.43 -18.90
CA LEU A 622 -26.73 -0.45 -18.08
C LEU A 622 -27.70 0.11 -17.02
N ASP A 623 -27.47 -0.23 -15.76
CA ASP A 623 -28.21 0.33 -14.62
C ASP A 623 -27.48 1.57 -14.09
N VAL A 624 -28.18 2.71 -14.09
CA VAL A 624 -27.67 4.03 -13.69
C VAL A 624 -28.34 4.46 -12.38
N GLN A 625 -27.54 4.84 -11.38
CA GLN A 625 -28.05 5.39 -10.12
C GLN A 625 -27.17 6.55 -9.63
N ARG A 626 -27.64 7.32 -8.65
CA ARG A 626 -26.82 8.33 -7.96
C ARG A 626 -25.82 7.64 -7.02
N ALA A 627 -24.56 8.05 -7.08
CA ALA A 627 -23.54 7.61 -6.12
C ALA A 627 -23.76 8.26 -4.74
N GLY A 628 -23.25 7.63 -3.67
CA GLY A 628 -23.33 8.16 -2.30
C GLY A 628 -22.40 9.36 -2.02
N ALA A 629 -21.42 9.60 -2.88
CA ALA A 629 -20.54 10.75 -2.88
C ALA A 629 -20.38 11.28 -4.32
N PRO A 630 -20.15 12.59 -4.53
CA PRO A 630 -20.01 13.66 -3.55
C PRO A 630 -21.31 13.99 -2.80
N VAL A 631 -21.20 14.62 -1.63
CA VAL A 631 -22.31 15.18 -0.86
C VAL A 631 -22.31 16.71 -0.96
N SER A 632 -23.41 17.36 -0.57
CA SER A 632 -23.51 18.81 -0.58
C SER A 632 -22.38 19.47 0.23
N ALA A 633 -21.76 20.49 -0.35
CA ALA A 633 -20.62 21.18 0.24
C ALA A 633 -20.57 22.65 -0.22
N THR A 634 -19.86 23.48 0.53
CA THR A 634 -19.55 24.86 0.15
C THR A 634 -18.19 24.92 -0.55
N SER A 635 -18.11 25.63 -1.66
CA SER A 635 -16.88 25.85 -2.42
C SER A 635 -16.70 27.32 -2.72
N VAL A 636 -15.44 27.78 -2.68
CA VAL A 636 -15.10 29.17 -2.99
C VAL A 636 -15.08 29.38 -4.50
N LEU A 637 -15.58 30.52 -4.96
CA LEU A 637 -15.48 30.92 -6.36
C LEU A 637 -14.02 30.93 -6.84
N GLY A 638 -13.78 30.44 -8.05
CA GLY A 638 -12.44 30.24 -8.60
C GLY A 638 -11.85 28.84 -8.37
N THR A 639 -12.44 28.04 -7.47
CA THR A 639 -11.98 26.67 -7.20
C THR A 639 -12.07 25.80 -8.45
N LYS A 640 -11.01 25.04 -8.70
CA LYS A 640 -10.86 24.17 -9.87
C LYS A 640 -11.29 22.74 -9.55
N ALA A 641 -11.89 22.06 -10.53
CA ALA A 641 -12.32 20.66 -10.43
C ALA A 641 -13.15 20.33 -9.16
N VAL A 642 -14.09 21.20 -8.80
CA VAL A 642 -15.06 20.98 -7.72
C VAL A 642 -15.95 19.79 -8.07
N PRO A 643 -16.10 18.79 -7.20
CA PRO A 643 -16.92 17.62 -7.47
C PRO A 643 -18.40 17.91 -7.21
N PHE A 644 -19.24 17.84 -8.24
CA PHE A 644 -20.67 18.19 -8.17
C PHE A 644 -21.56 17.00 -7.85
N VAL A 645 -21.42 15.89 -8.58
CA VAL A 645 -22.28 14.71 -8.45
C VAL A 645 -21.55 13.46 -8.96
N GLY A 646 -21.87 12.31 -8.38
CA GLY A 646 -21.39 11.01 -8.83
C GLY A 646 -22.54 10.12 -9.32
N PHE A 647 -22.25 9.29 -10.32
CA PHE A 647 -23.17 8.32 -10.92
C PHE A 647 -22.58 6.93 -10.81
N THR A 648 -23.33 5.99 -10.25
CA THR A 648 -22.98 4.56 -10.29
C THR A 648 -23.55 3.94 -11.56
N LEU A 649 -22.73 3.15 -12.24
CA LEU A 649 -23.01 2.52 -13.51
C LEU A 649 -22.74 1.03 -13.37
N ARG A 650 -23.75 0.19 -13.50
CA ARG A 650 -23.62 -1.27 -13.39
C ARG A 650 -23.98 -1.94 -14.71
N ALA A 651 -23.05 -2.72 -15.24
CA ALA A 651 -23.26 -3.51 -16.45
C ALA A 651 -23.81 -4.90 -16.10
N ILE A 652 -24.93 -5.25 -16.71
CA ILE A 652 -25.66 -6.51 -16.51
C ILE A 652 -25.63 -7.28 -17.83
N ASN A 653 -25.45 -8.60 -17.73
CA ASN A 653 -25.40 -9.56 -18.84
C ASN A 653 -24.24 -9.44 -19.84
N ASP A 654 -23.63 -8.26 -20.02
CA ASP A 654 -22.40 -8.07 -20.81
C ASP A 654 -21.54 -6.88 -20.28
N ASP A 655 -20.32 -6.74 -20.77
CA ASP A 655 -19.51 -5.53 -20.66
C ASP A 655 -20.15 -4.40 -21.46
N ILE A 656 -20.33 -3.22 -20.85
CA ILE A 656 -20.94 -2.06 -21.52
C ILE A 656 -19.92 -0.96 -21.70
N LYS A 657 -19.67 -0.56 -22.94
CA LYS A 657 -18.85 0.60 -23.30
C LYS A 657 -19.74 1.83 -23.50
N ILE A 658 -19.52 2.86 -22.71
CA ILE A 658 -20.20 4.16 -22.81
C ILE A 658 -19.37 5.06 -23.74
N THR A 659 -20.02 5.57 -24.78
CA THR A 659 -19.42 6.44 -25.79
C THR A 659 -19.88 7.89 -25.65
N SER A 660 -21.09 8.12 -25.13
CA SER A 660 -21.58 9.45 -24.81
C SER A 660 -22.34 9.52 -23.48
N LEU A 661 -22.09 10.58 -22.71
CA LEU A 661 -22.87 10.95 -21.52
C LEU A 661 -23.28 12.42 -21.60
N LYS A 662 -24.58 12.69 -21.52
CA LYS A 662 -25.13 14.03 -21.31
C LYS A 662 -25.40 14.29 -19.83
N ILE A 663 -25.07 15.48 -19.37
CA ILE A 663 -25.43 16.00 -18.06
C ILE A 663 -26.22 17.30 -18.20
N ASP A 664 -27.18 17.49 -17.31
CA ASP A 664 -28.02 18.68 -17.23
C ASP A 664 -27.63 19.46 -15.97
N ALA A 665 -27.62 20.78 -16.06
CA ALA A 665 -27.35 21.69 -14.96
C ALA A 665 -28.48 22.71 -14.78
N SER A 666 -28.86 22.94 -13.53
CA SER A 666 -29.95 23.82 -13.12
C SER A 666 -29.64 24.55 -11.81
N ALA A 667 -30.48 25.52 -11.47
CA ALA A 667 -30.43 26.19 -10.17
C ALA A 667 -30.92 25.23 -9.07
N ALA A 668 -30.38 25.37 -7.85
CA ALA A 668 -30.99 24.73 -6.69
C ALA A 668 -32.43 25.22 -6.46
N THR A 669 -33.28 24.34 -5.94
CA THR A 669 -34.72 24.60 -5.75
C THR A 669 -34.95 25.87 -4.92
N GLY A 670 -35.76 26.79 -5.44
CA GLY A 670 -36.12 28.05 -4.77
C GLY A 670 -35.16 29.23 -5.02
N MET A 671 -34.12 29.06 -5.84
CA MET A 671 -33.22 30.15 -6.26
C MET A 671 -33.59 30.68 -7.65
N GLY A 672 -33.64 32.01 -7.81
CA GLY A 672 -33.88 32.66 -9.09
C GLY A 672 -32.56 32.91 -9.84
N THR A 673 -32.21 32.04 -10.78
CA THR A 673 -30.98 32.19 -11.60
C THR A 673 -31.29 31.93 -13.08
N SER A 674 -30.48 32.52 -13.96
CA SER A 674 -30.62 32.40 -15.42
C SER A 674 -29.66 31.35 -16.02
N ALA A 675 -30.00 30.82 -17.20
CA ALA A 675 -29.11 29.94 -17.97
C ALA A 675 -27.73 30.59 -18.24
N ALA A 676 -27.70 31.90 -18.48
CA ALA A 676 -26.47 32.65 -18.70
C ALA A 676 -25.57 32.68 -17.46
N GLU A 677 -26.14 32.81 -16.26
CA GLU A 677 -25.38 32.77 -15.01
C GLU A 677 -24.79 31.38 -14.74
N ILE A 678 -25.54 30.29 -15.00
CA ILE A 678 -25.01 28.93 -14.82
C ILE A 678 -23.88 28.65 -15.82
N ASN A 679 -24.08 28.98 -17.11
CA ASN A 679 -23.05 28.82 -18.14
C ASN A 679 -21.77 29.63 -17.83
N GLY A 680 -21.92 30.84 -17.27
CA GLY A 680 -20.79 31.67 -16.87
C GLY A 680 -20.18 31.29 -15.51
N GLY A 681 -20.95 30.58 -14.67
CA GLY A 681 -20.60 30.21 -13.30
C GLY A 681 -19.90 28.86 -13.17
N VAL A 682 -20.25 27.89 -14.03
CA VAL A 682 -19.69 26.53 -14.06
C VAL A 682 -18.93 26.33 -15.37
N LEU A 683 -17.62 26.14 -15.26
CA LEU A 683 -16.70 26.06 -16.39
C LEU A 683 -15.97 24.71 -16.40
N ASN A 684 -15.39 24.33 -17.53
CA ASN A 684 -14.47 23.18 -17.64
C ASN A 684 -14.98 21.88 -17.00
N LEU A 685 -16.17 21.43 -17.39
CA LEU A 685 -16.78 20.21 -16.87
C LEU A 685 -16.01 18.99 -17.39
N ALA A 686 -15.76 18.00 -16.54
CA ALA A 686 -15.16 16.73 -16.94
C ALA A 686 -15.59 15.59 -16.02
N LEU A 687 -15.51 14.37 -16.53
CA LEU A 687 -15.80 13.13 -15.81
C LEU A 687 -14.53 12.51 -15.26
N TYR A 688 -14.63 12.01 -14.02
CA TYR A 688 -13.55 11.35 -13.31
C TYR A 688 -14.00 9.98 -12.81
N ASP A 689 -13.12 8.99 -12.88
CA ASP A 689 -13.34 7.67 -12.28
C ASP A 689 -13.14 7.68 -10.76
N THR A 690 -13.32 6.51 -10.13
CA THR A 690 -13.18 6.29 -8.68
C THR A 690 -11.76 6.57 -8.18
N GLU A 691 -10.76 6.39 -9.04
CA GLU A 691 -9.34 6.63 -8.79
C GLU A 691 -8.98 8.12 -8.93
N GLY A 692 -9.92 8.95 -9.39
CA GLY A 692 -9.72 10.39 -9.60
C GLY A 692 -9.00 10.72 -10.92
N THR A 693 -8.93 9.79 -11.86
CA THR A 693 -8.41 10.00 -13.22
C THR A 693 -9.50 10.59 -14.10
N ARG A 694 -9.17 11.61 -14.90
CA ARG A 694 -10.11 12.18 -15.87
C ARG A 694 -10.32 11.20 -17.03
N VAL A 695 -11.56 10.83 -17.30
CA VAL A 695 -11.94 9.86 -18.36
C VAL A 695 -12.66 10.50 -19.55
N SER A 696 -12.88 11.82 -19.51
CA SER A 696 -13.48 12.59 -20.60
C SER A 696 -12.58 13.74 -21.07
N ASP A 697 -12.96 14.30 -22.21
CA ASP A 697 -12.56 15.66 -22.59
C ASP A 697 -13.24 16.70 -21.69
N ILE A 698 -12.76 17.94 -21.75
CA ILE A 698 -13.31 19.06 -20.98
C ILE A 698 -14.41 19.72 -21.80
N GLU A 699 -15.60 19.83 -21.23
CA GLU A 699 -16.78 20.38 -21.86
C GLU A 699 -17.30 21.66 -21.18
N SER A 700 -18.14 22.40 -21.89
CA SER A 700 -18.82 23.59 -21.37
C SER A 700 -20.33 23.38 -21.40
N LEU A 701 -21.04 24.03 -20.47
CA LEU A 701 -22.50 24.05 -20.52
C LEU A 701 -22.98 24.91 -21.69
N THR A 702 -24.06 24.46 -22.31
CA THR A 702 -24.70 25.11 -23.47
C THR A 702 -26.21 25.17 -23.29
N GLY A 703 -26.85 26.17 -23.91
CA GLY A 703 -28.30 26.38 -23.87
C GLY A 703 -28.70 27.77 -23.35
N SER A 704 -29.86 28.25 -23.79
CA SER A 704 -30.42 29.57 -23.42
C SER A 704 -31.60 29.50 -22.44
N SER A 705 -32.01 28.30 -22.05
CA SER A 705 -33.08 28.02 -21.09
C SER A 705 -32.66 26.89 -20.15
N LEU A 706 -33.22 26.83 -18.94
CA LEU A 706 -32.92 25.76 -17.99
C LEU A 706 -33.72 24.48 -18.31
N PRO A 707 -33.14 23.27 -18.08
CA PRO A 707 -31.72 23.07 -17.73
C PRO A 707 -30.80 23.33 -18.93
N VAL A 708 -29.59 23.85 -18.65
CA VAL A 708 -28.49 23.90 -19.63
C VAL A 708 -27.76 22.56 -19.59
N SER A 709 -27.04 22.18 -20.64
CA SER A 709 -26.43 20.84 -20.71
C SER A 709 -25.01 20.83 -21.25
N ALA A 710 -24.24 19.82 -20.87
CA ALA A 710 -22.98 19.44 -21.49
C ALA A 710 -23.07 17.98 -21.95
N THR A 711 -22.48 17.67 -23.10
CA THR A 711 -22.44 16.32 -23.66
C THR A 711 -20.99 15.91 -23.84
N PHE A 712 -20.59 14.82 -23.17
CA PHE A 712 -19.30 14.19 -23.36
C PHE A 712 -19.43 13.10 -24.42
N ASP A 713 -19.17 13.39 -25.69
CA ASP A 713 -19.46 12.49 -26.83
C ASP A 713 -18.26 11.66 -27.34
N ASN A 714 -17.08 11.86 -26.75
CA ASN A 714 -15.84 11.15 -27.05
C ASN A 714 -15.38 10.26 -25.88
N LEU A 715 -16.30 9.54 -25.23
CA LEU A 715 -15.96 8.65 -24.13
C LEU A 715 -15.49 7.27 -24.63
N ASN A 716 -14.51 6.71 -23.91
CA ASN A 716 -14.06 5.34 -24.08
C ASN A 716 -14.04 4.62 -22.73
N PHE A 717 -15.20 4.60 -22.06
CA PHE A 717 -15.33 4.08 -20.71
C PHE A 717 -16.10 2.76 -20.71
N THR A 718 -15.47 1.67 -20.26
CA THR A 718 -16.10 0.35 -20.21
C THR A 718 -16.40 -0.06 -18.78
N VAL A 719 -17.67 -0.35 -18.51
CA VAL A 719 -18.13 -0.97 -17.26
C VAL A 719 -18.14 -2.48 -17.47
N LYS A 720 -17.37 -3.21 -16.66
CA LYS A 720 -17.29 -4.68 -16.75
C LYS A 720 -18.55 -5.35 -16.21
N LYS A 721 -18.99 -6.43 -16.86
CA LYS A 721 -20.13 -7.26 -16.44
C LYS A 721 -20.00 -7.62 -14.96
N GLY A 722 -21.09 -7.44 -14.21
CA GLY A 722 -21.14 -7.75 -12.77
C GLY A 722 -20.39 -6.75 -11.87
N SER A 723 -19.75 -5.72 -12.43
CA SER A 723 -19.08 -4.65 -11.68
C SER A 723 -19.91 -3.37 -11.67
N THR A 724 -19.74 -2.56 -10.63
CA THR A 724 -20.29 -1.19 -10.56
C THR A 724 -19.15 -0.19 -10.63
N ALA A 725 -19.19 0.69 -11.62
CA ALA A 725 -18.26 1.80 -11.77
C ALA A 725 -18.88 3.10 -11.26
N VAL A 726 -18.06 4.07 -10.86
CA VAL A 726 -18.52 5.42 -10.46
C VAL A 726 -17.88 6.46 -11.37
N LEU A 727 -18.69 7.32 -11.98
CA LEU A 727 -18.23 8.53 -12.67
C LEU A 727 -18.65 9.76 -11.88
N THR A 728 -17.70 10.63 -11.56
CA THR A 728 -17.93 11.89 -10.86
C THR A 728 -17.79 13.05 -11.84
N VAL A 729 -18.80 13.91 -11.91
CA VAL A 729 -18.73 15.19 -12.63
C VAL A 729 -17.98 16.18 -11.77
N LYS A 730 -16.89 16.73 -12.28
CA LYS A 730 -16.17 17.85 -11.68
C LYS A 730 -16.17 19.04 -12.62
N ALA A 731 -16.21 20.25 -12.07
CA ALA A 731 -16.19 21.48 -12.83
C ALA A 731 -15.48 22.60 -12.07
N ASP A 732 -15.00 23.60 -12.79
CA ASP A 732 -14.46 24.82 -12.22
C ASP A 732 -15.59 25.80 -11.86
N LEU A 733 -15.41 26.51 -10.74
CA LEU A 733 -16.26 27.64 -10.39
C LEU A 733 -15.66 28.94 -10.89
N SER A 734 -16.45 29.76 -11.56
CA SER A 734 -16.03 31.09 -12.04
C SER A 734 -15.96 32.11 -10.91
N VAL A 735 -14.92 32.94 -10.89
CA VAL A 735 -14.81 34.10 -9.98
C VAL A 735 -15.85 35.19 -10.26
N ALA A 736 -16.50 35.15 -11.43
CA ALA A 736 -17.54 36.09 -11.83
C ALA A 736 -18.97 35.60 -11.50
N SER A 737 -19.13 34.43 -10.88
CA SER A 737 -20.43 33.90 -10.46
C SER A 737 -21.07 34.78 -9.38
N SER A 738 -22.40 34.88 -9.39
CA SER A 738 -23.20 35.58 -8.38
C SER A 738 -23.30 34.84 -7.03
N GLY A 739 -22.61 33.70 -6.86
CA GLY A 739 -22.60 32.92 -5.62
C GLY A 739 -23.83 32.02 -5.46
N ASN A 740 -24.57 31.77 -6.53
CA ASN A 740 -25.75 30.91 -6.50
C ASN A 740 -25.38 29.42 -6.45
N ASN A 741 -26.27 28.63 -5.85
CA ASN A 741 -26.07 27.18 -5.75
C ASN A 741 -26.55 26.49 -7.01
N PHE A 742 -25.75 25.56 -7.53
CA PHE A 742 -26.05 24.83 -8.76
C PHE A 742 -26.18 23.33 -8.51
N VAL A 743 -27.02 22.71 -9.33
CA VAL A 743 -27.28 21.27 -9.36
C VAL A 743 -26.84 20.74 -10.71
N ILE A 744 -26.10 19.63 -10.71
CA ILE A 744 -25.81 18.84 -11.91
C ILE A 744 -26.48 17.48 -11.75
N ALA A 745 -27.14 17.01 -12.80
CA ALA A 745 -27.91 15.79 -12.83
C ALA A 745 -27.73 15.03 -14.15
N THR A 746 -28.16 13.77 -14.17
CA THR A 746 -28.35 13.01 -15.42
C THR A 746 -29.57 12.10 -15.30
N THR A 747 -30.11 11.70 -16.45
CA THR A 747 -31.32 10.89 -16.57
C THR A 747 -30.95 9.49 -17.05
N ALA A 748 -31.48 8.44 -16.43
CA ALA A 748 -31.19 7.05 -16.82
C ALA A 748 -31.96 6.67 -18.10
N SER A 749 -31.53 7.19 -19.26
CA SER A 749 -32.21 6.97 -20.54
C SER A 749 -31.26 7.11 -21.74
N THR A 750 -31.70 6.62 -22.91
CA THR A 750 -30.99 6.76 -24.18
C THR A 750 -30.83 8.21 -24.66
N SER A 751 -31.59 9.16 -24.10
CA SER A 751 -31.41 10.59 -24.38
C SER A 751 -30.17 11.18 -23.70
N HIS A 752 -29.60 10.49 -22.72
CA HIS A 752 -28.43 10.93 -21.95
C HIS A 752 -27.25 9.96 -22.04
N PHE A 753 -27.48 8.69 -22.37
CA PHE A 753 -26.44 7.69 -22.51
C PHE A 753 -26.45 7.14 -23.94
N THR A 754 -25.29 7.18 -24.59
CA THR A 754 -24.99 6.31 -25.74
C THR A 754 -23.98 5.29 -25.29
N ALA A 755 -24.32 4.01 -25.43
CA ALA A 755 -23.49 2.90 -25.01
C ALA A 755 -23.65 1.73 -25.97
N GLN A 756 -22.70 0.80 -25.93
CA GLN A 756 -22.69 -0.42 -26.72
C GLN A 756 -22.20 -1.60 -25.88
N ASP A 757 -22.72 -2.78 -26.14
CA ASP A 757 -22.22 -4.05 -25.59
C ASP A 757 -20.91 -4.50 -26.28
N SER A 758 -20.43 -5.71 -25.97
CA SER A 758 -19.18 -6.22 -26.54
C SER A 758 -19.29 -6.58 -28.03
N GLN A 759 -20.50 -6.73 -28.56
CA GLN A 759 -20.79 -6.99 -29.98
C GLN A 759 -21.10 -5.71 -30.76
N GLY A 760 -21.25 -4.56 -30.09
CA GLY A 760 -21.53 -3.27 -30.70
C GLY A 760 -23.01 -2.89 -30.77
N ASN A 761 -23.90 -3.65 -30.12
CA ASN A 761 -25.33 -3.35 -30.06
C ASN A 761 -25.65 -2.40 -28.91
N ALA A 762 -26.75 -1.66 -29.03
CA ALA A 762 -27.21 -0.77 -27.96
C ALA A 762 -27.81 -1.58 -26.78
N PRO A 763 -27.31 -1.39 -25.54
CA PRO A 763 -27.88 -2.03 -24.37
C PRO A 763 -29.16 -1.33 -23.93
N THR A 764 -29.96 -2.01 -23.10
CA THR A 764 -31.06 -1.37 -22.38
C THR A 764 -30.48 -0.41 -21.34
N ILE A 765 -30.97 0.83 -21.29
CA ILE A 765 -30.58 1.81 -20.26
C ILE A 765 -31.72 1.91 -19.24
N GLN A 766 -31.43 1.69 -17.96
CA GLN A 766 -32.41 1.75 -16.89
C GLN A 766 -31.84 2.35 -15.60
N GLY A 767 -32.68 2.52 -14.60
CA GLY A 767 -32.29 2.92 -13.25
C GLY A 767 -33.04 4.17 -12.77
N THR A 768 -32.45 4.89 -11.83
CA THR A 768 -33.06 6.11 -11.25
C THR A 768 -32.30 7.34 -11.72
N ASN A 769 -33.04 8.39 -12.11
CA ASN A 769 -32.46 9.67 -12.48
C ASN A 769 -31.58 10.23 -11.35
N ALA A 770 -30.31 10.49 -11.65
CA ALA A 770 -29.34 10.89 -10.64
C ALA A 770 -29.40 12.39 -10.38
N ASN A 771 -29.69 12.75 -9.13
CA ASN A 771 -29.68 14.12 -8.61
C ASN A 771 -30.66 15.11 -9.28
N THR A 772 -31.65 14.62 -10.02
CA THR A 772 -32.72 15.47 -10.59
C THR A 772 -33.62 16.10 -9.53
N ASP A 773 -33.57 15.59 -8.29
CA ASP A 773 -34.23 16.14 -7.10
C ASP A 773 -33.45 17.30 -6.45
N GLY A 774 -32.21 17.56 -6.88
CA GLY A 774 -31.33 18.59 -6.30
C GLY A 774 -30.80 18.27 -4.90
N SER A 775 -30.85 17.01 -4.49
CA SER A 775 -30.40 16.56 -3.16
C SER A 775 -28.92 16.78 -2.87
N VAL A 776 -28.08 16.76 -3.92
CA VAL A 776 -26.66 17.15 -3.86
C VAL A 776 -26.50 18.48 -4.56
N THR A 777 -26.06 19.48 -3.80
CA THR A 777 -25.91 20.86 -4.26
C THR A 777 -24.56 21.42 -3.82
N ILE A 778 -23.88 22.15 -4.71
CA ILE A 778 -22.66 22.88 -4.36
C ILE A 778 -23.01 24.33 -4.04
N ALA A 779 -22.86 24.70 -2.77
CA ALA A 779 -23.01 26.07 -2.32
C ALA A 779 -21.77 26.89 -2.68
N GLN A 780 -21.96 28.14 -3.06
CA GLN A 780 -20.87 29.01 -3.50
C GLN A 780 -20.67 30.18 -2.55
N THR A 781 -19.41 30.46 -2.21
CA THR A 781 -19.02 31.65 -1.44
C THR A 781 -17.91 32.40 -2.16
N SER A 782 -17.87 33.72 -2.03
CA SER A 782 -16.83 34.55 -2.67
C SER A 782 -15.47 34.45 -1.97
N VAL A 783 -15.44 34.05 -0.70
CA VAL A 783 -14.22 33.92 0.12
C VAL A 783 -14.40 32.87 1.22
N GLY A 784 -13.29 32.27 1.65
CA GLY A 784 -13.20 31.51 2.89
C GLY A 784 -13.38 32.36 4.14
N ASP A 785 -13.50 31.70 5.29
CA ASP A 785 -13.75 32.36 6.58
C ASP A 785 -12.63 31.98 7.56
N VAL A 786 -12.11 32.96 8.30
CA VAL A 786 -11.14 32.73 9.37
C VAL A 786 -11.78 33.00 10.72
N THR A 787 -11.85 31.96 11.55
CA THR A 787 -12.30 32.09 12.94
C THR A 787 -11.12 32.00 13.89
N VAL A 788 -11.25 32.62 15.07
CA VAL A 788 -10.26 32.53 16.14
C VAL A 788 -10.92 32.18 17.47
N THR A 789 -10.24 31.33 18.22
CA THR A 789 -10.60 31.00 19.60
C THR A 789 -9.35 31.04 20.47
N ARG A 790 -9.56 31.15 21.79
CA ARG A 790 -8.47 30.96 22.75
C ARG A 790 -7.95 29.52 22.62
N ALA A 791 -6.64 29.33 22.53
CA ALA A 791 -6.06 28.00 22.54
C ALA A 791 -6.32 27.28 23.88
N GLY A 792 -6.22 25.94 23.87
CA GLY A 792 -6.29 25.13 25.09
C GLY A 792 -5.22 25.53 26.12
N ASP A 793 -5.48 25.24 27.39
CA ASP A 793 -4.60 25.67 28.49
C ASP A 793 -3.29 24.86 28.52
N ASP A 794 -2.16 25.56 28.70
CA ASP A 794 -0.85 24.93 28.91
C ASP A 794 -0.04 25.68 29.99
N ASP A 795 1.14 25.15 30.34
CA ASP A 795 2.01 25.72 31.39
C ASP A 795 2.47 27.16 31.10
N GLU A 796 2.52 27.58 29.84
CA GLU A 796 3.08 28.87 29.39
C GLU A 796 2.01 29.95 29.16
N SER A 797 0.83 29.55 28.65
CA SER A 797 -0.26 30.43 28.25
C SER A 797 -1.35 30.60 29.31
N ARG A 798 -1.32 29.79 30.39
CA ARG A 798 -2.21 29.95 31.54
C ARG A 798 -2.13 31.34 32.16
N ALA A 799 -3.16 31.72 32.91
CA ALA A 799 -3.12 32.95 33.68
C ALA A 799 -1.98 32.88 34.71
N GLY A 800 -1.23 33.96 34.90
CA GLY A 800 -0.04 33.89 35.74
C GLY A 800 0.86 35.11 35.78
N ILE A 801 1.90 35.01 36.60
CA ILE A 801 2.94 36.04 36.76
C ILE A 801 3.93 36.02 35.57
N VAL A 802 4.16 37.20 34.99
CA VAL A 802 5.23 37.49 34.02
C VAL A 802 6.27 38.43 34.64
N LEU A 803 7.52 38.29 34.21
CA LEU A 803 8.64 39.01 34.81
C LEU A 803 8.97 40.29 34.04
N ALA A 804 9.14 41.39 34.76
CA ALA A 804 9.63 42.65 34.22
C ALA A 804 11.01 42.47 33.57
N GLY A 805 11.25 43.14 32.45
CA GLY A 805 12.50 43.05 31.70
C GLY A 805 12.68 41.75 30.90
N THR A 806 11.63 40.92 30.75
CA THR A 806 11.70 39.66 30.02
C THR A 806 10.77 39.63 28.80
N GLU A 807 11.08 38.76 27.84
CA GLU A 807 10.13 38.34 26.82
C GLU A 807 9.33 37.14 27.34
N SER A 808 8.02 37.29 27.47
CA SER A 808 7.14 36.27 28.05
C SER A 808 6.01 35.90 27.10
N ILE A 809 5.55 34.64 27.15
CA ILE A 809 4.34 34.21 26.44
C ILE A 809 3.11 34.80 27.15
N LEU A 810 2.35 35.62 26.42
CA LEU A 810 1.19 36.32 26.96
C LEU A 810 -0.13 35.66 26.58
N ALA A 811 -0.22 35.11 25.36
CA ALA A 811 -1.41 34.39 24.91
C ALA A 811 -1.08 33.40 23.79
N LYS A 812 -1.96 32.39 23.61
CA LYS A 812 -1.99 31.49 22.46
C LYS A 812 -3.42 31.45 21.90
N PHE A 813 -3.55 31.55 20.58
CA PHE A 813 -4.85 31.60 19.88
C PHE A 813 -4.91 30.57 18.75
N SER A 814 -6.02 29.87 18.64
CA SER A 814 -6.28 28.89 17.58
C SER A 814 -7.06 29.55 16.45
N PHE A 815 -6.47 29.65 15.27
CA PHE A 815 -7.10 30.15 14.05
C PHE A 815 -7.51 28.99 13.16
N THR A 816 -8.76 28.99 12.72
CA THR A 816 -9.31 27.96 11.82
C THR A 816 -9.76 28.62 10.53
N SER A 817 -9.24 28.12 9.41
CA SER A 817 -9.68 28.51 8.07
C SER A 817 -10.76 27.56 7.59
N GLN A 818 -11.86 28.07 7.05
CA GLN A 818 -12.93 27.27 6.44
C GLN A 818 -13.03 27.54 4.93
N ASN A 819 -13.43 26.52 4.17
CA ASN A 819 -13.69 26.54 2.72
C ASN A 819 -12.46 26.70 1.80
N GLU A 820 -11.41 27.41 2.21
CA GLU A 820 -10.12 27.53 1.48
C GLU A 820 -8.92 27.80 2.42
N GLU A 821 -7.69 27.77 1.88
CA GLU A 821 -6.49 28.24 2.60
C GLU A 821 -6.54 29.77 2.68
N MET A 822 -6.30 30.31 3.87
CA MET A 822 -6.33 31.75 4.12
C MET A 822 -4.96 32.23 4.61
N THR A 823 -4.48 33.34 4.05
CA THR A 823 -3.23 34.00 4.45
C THR A 823 -3.56 35.25 5.26
N ILE A 824 -3.36 35.22 6.58
CA ILE A 824 -3.59 36.35 7.47
C ILE A 824 -2.48 37.40 7.23
N ASN A 825 -2.89 38.57 6.74
CA ASN A 825 -2.00 39.69 6.41
C ASN A 825 -2.11 40.85 7.40
N LYS A 826 -3.28 41.04 8.01
CA LYS A 826 -3.49 42.02 9.08
C LYS A 826 -4.18 41.37 10.27
N ILE A 827 -3.68 41.65 11.46
CA ILE A 827 -4.31 41.27 12.72
C ILE A 827 -3.92 42.28 13.80
N THR A 828 -4.86 42.60 14.68
CA THR A 828 -4.65 43.56 15.76
C THR A 828 -4.88 42.89 17.11
N PHE A 829 -3.97 43.17 18.05
CA PHE A 829 -4.07 42.73 19.43
C PHE A 829 -4.21 43.94 20.34
N ALA A 830 -5.13 43.87 21.31
CA ALA A 830 -5.28 44.90 22.34
C ALA A 830 -4.76 44.36 23.68
N VAL A 831 -4.02 45.20 24.40
CA VAL A 831 -3.60 44.94 25.78
C VAL A 831 -4.50 45.73 26.72
N THR A 832 -5.33 45.04 27.50
CA THR A 832 -6.43 45.66 28.26
C THR A 832 -6.58 45.09 29.66
N ALA A 833 -7.24 45.83 30.56
CA ALA A 833 -7.51 45.38 31.94
C ALA A 833 -8.60 44.30 32.06
N THR A 834 -9.33 44.02 30.97
CA THR A 834 -10.44 43.06 30.95
C THR A 834 -10.27 42.01 29.85
N SER A 835 -10.87 40.85 30.06
CA SER A 835 -11.04 39.79 29.05
C SER A 835 -12.27 40.00 28.16
N THR A 836 -13.11 41.00 28.44
CA THR A 836 -14.28 41.31 27.60
C THR A 836 -13.84 41.91 26.28
N ILE A 837 -14.31 41.30 25.18
CA ILE A 837 -14.02 41.71 23.82
C ILE A 837 -15.20 42.53 23.31
N THR A 838 -14.97 43.78 22.98
CA THR A 838 -15.96 44.63 22.30
C THR A 838 -15.39 45.04 20.95
N ALA A 839 -16.25 45.38 19.98
CA ALA A 839 -15.81 45.86 18.66
C ALA A 839 -14.89 47.10 18.75
N THR A 840 -14.98 47.81 19.88
CA THR A 840 -14.16 48.95 20.30
C THR A 840 -13.44 48.62 21.61
N SER A 841 -12.76 47.46 21.73
CA SER A 841 -11.92 47.14 22.90
C SER A 841 -11.16 48.38 23.35
N ALA A 842 -11.44 48.80 24.59
CA ALA A 842 -11.18 50.13 25.09
C ALA A 842 -9.71 50.52 24.86
N THR A 843 -9.51 51.63 24.14
CA THR A 843 -8.18 52.24 24.01
C THR A 843 -7.68 52.60 25.40
N SER A 844 -6.55 52.05 25.79
CA SER A 844 -5.96 52.29 27.11
C SER A 844 -4.46 52.46 26.95
N THR A 845 -3.93 53.59 27.39
CA THR A 845 -2.48 53.80 27.49
C THR A 845 -1.89 53.18 28.75
N ALA A 846 -2.73 52.69 29.67
CA ALA A 846 -2.34 52.24 31.00
C ALA A 846 -1.54 50.93 31.03
N PHE A 847 -1.23 50.34 29.86
CA PHE A 847 -0.41 49.13 29.75
C PHE A 847 0.74 49.26 28.73
N VAL A 848 0.96 50.46 28.20
CA VAL A 848 2.00 50.75 27.19
C VAL A 848 3.37 50.93 27.86
N ASP A 849 3.37 51.23 29.15
CA ASP A 849 4.49 51.14 30.07
C ASP A 849 4.85 49.69 30.38
N GLU A 850 3.89 48.81 30.69
CA GLU A 850 4.16 47.40 31.01
C GLU A 850 4.62 46.61 29.78
N VAL A 851 3.86 46.66 28.68
CA VAL A 851 4.13 45.90 27.47
C VAL A 851 4.52 46.86 26.35
N LYS A 852 5.77 46.79 25.88
CA LYS A 852 6.27 47.69 24.82
C LYS A 852 6.00 47.15 23.43
N THR A 853 6.24 45.85 23.26
CA THR A 853 6.23 45.18 21.96
C THR A 853 5.55 43.83 22.08
N LEU A 854 4.64 43.52 21.16
CA LEU A 854 4.12 42.18 20.95
C LEU A 854 4.84 41.53 19.75
N LYS A 855 5.08 40.23 19.85
CA LYS A 855 5.73 39.40 18.84
C LYS A 855 4.89 38.16 18.55
N LEU A 856 4.69 37.85 17.28
CA LEU A 856 3.89 36.71 16.82
C LEU A 856 4.79 35.56 16.41
N TYR A 857 4.52 34.36 16.90
CA TYR A 857 5.30 33.15 16.64
C TYR A 857 4.42 32.02 16.07
N ASP A 858 4.95 31.32 15.07
CA ASP A 858 4.46 30.00 14.64
C ASP A 858 5.42 28.92 15.17
N GLY A 859 4.98 28.19 16.19
CA GLY A 859 5.86 27.34 17.00
C GLY A 859 7.00 28.17 17.62
N THR A 860 8.24 27.90 17.21
CA THR A 860 9.43 28.63 17.67
C THR A 860 9.88 29.74 16.72
N THR A 861 9.26 29.87 15.55
CA THR A 861 9.66 30.83 14.51
C THR A 861 8.95 32.16 14.70
N LEU A 862 9.71 33.25 14.80
CA LEU A 862 9.15 34.61 14.82
C LEU A 862 8.59 34.95 13.43
N ILE A 863 7.33 35.37 13.38
CA ILE A 863 6.67 35.86 12.17
C ILE A 863 6.95 37.36 12.04
N THR A 864 6.55 38.15 13.04
CA THR A 864 6.68 39.62 13.03
C THR A 864 6.52 40.19 14.45
N SER A 865 6.80 41.48 14.62
CA SER A 865 6.69 42.23 15.88
C SER A 865 6.07 43.61 15.65
N ALA A 866 5.26 44.08 16.60
CA ALA A 866 4.67 45.42 16.58
C ALA A 866 4.70 46.05 17.98
N ASN A 867 4.96 47.35 18.04
CA ASN A 867 4.91 48.10 19.29
C ASN A 867 3.47 48.44 19.64
N LEU A 868 3.19 48.60 20.94
CA LEU A 868 1.92 49.16 21.38
C LEU A 868 1.87 50.65 21.00
N VAL A 869 0.71 51.08 20.50
CA VAL A 869 0.45 52.48 20.18
C VAL A 869 0.22 53.27 21.48
N GLY A 870 0.97 54.35 21.67
CA GLY A 870 0.98 55.14 22.92
C GLY A 870 -0.11 56.22 23.07
N GLY A 871 -1.03 56.36 22.11
CA GLY A 871 -2.09 57.37 22.15
C GLY A 871 -3.02 57.35 20.92
N GLY A 872 -4.11 58.11 20.96
CA GLY A 872 -5.10 58.16 19.87
C GLY A 872 -6.09 56.98 19.87
N GLU A 873 -6.78 56.78 18.73
CA GLU A 873 -7.85 55.79 18.57
C GLU A 873 -7.38 54.32 18.62
N ASP A 874 -6.06 54.10 18.56
CA ASP A 874 -5.44 52.77 18.66
C ASP A 874 -4.60 52.60 19.93
N ALA A 875 -4.72 53.50 20.91
CA ALA A 875 -3.92 53.43 22.14
C ALA A 875 -4.06 52.06 22.84
N GLY A 876 -2.93 51.43 23.18
CA GLY A 876 -2.88 50.11 23.80
C GLY A 876 -3.01 48.93 22.83
N ARG A 877 -3.02 49.18 21.51
CA ARG A 877 -3.06 48.13 20.48
C ARG A 877 -1.70 47.93 19.83
N ALA A 878 -1.42 46.69 19.45
CA ALA A 878 -0.35 46.32 18.54
C ALA A 878 -0.99 45.90 17.21
N ILE A 879 -0.73 46.68 16.16
CA ILE A 879 -1.26 46.47 14.82
C ILE A 879 -0.18 45.77 13.99
N PHE A 880 -0.50 44.57 13.49
CA PHE A 880 0.40 43.81 12.64
C PHE A 880 -0.07 43.89 11.19
N GLU A 881 0.80 44.35 10.31
CA GLU A 881 0.59 44.36 8.87
C GLU A 881 1.64 43.49 8.17
N ASN A 882 1.32 43.02 6.96
CA ASN A 882 2.19 42.14 6.17
C ASN A 882 2.62 40.87 6.93
N VAL A 883 1.70 40.31 7.72
CA VAL A 883 1.97 39.12 8.56
C VAL A 883 2.29 37.89 7.71
N GLY A 884 1.57 37.69 6.60
CA GLY A 884 1.82 36.59 5.66
C GLY A 884 1.66 35.18 6.25
N TRP A 885 0.89 35.03 7.33
CA TRP A 885 0.78 33.76 8.05
C TRP A 885 -0.37 32.91 7.50
N LYS A 886 -0.03 31.70 7.03
CA LYS A 886 -0.95 30.80 6.34
C LYS A 886 -1.62 29.80 7.27
N VAL A 887 -2.94 29.63 7.09
CA VAL A 887 -3.76 28.58 7.70
C VAL A 887 -4.42 27.77 6.58
N GLY A 888 -4.11 26.48 6.51
CA GLY A 888 -4.60 25.59 5.44
C GLY A 888 -6.12 25.42 5.47
N LYS A 889 -6.72 25.06 4.32
CA LYS A 889 -8.15 24.80 4.19
C LYS A 889 -8.65 23.79 5.23
N ASP A 890 -9.69 24.16 5.96
CA ASP A 890 -10.35 23.35 6.98
C ASP A 890 -9.37 22.86 8.08
N GLN A 891 -8.29 23.62 8.33
CA GLN A 891 -7.29 23.35 9.36
C GLN A 891 -7.28 24.41 10.45
N THR A 892 -6.82 24.00 11.63
CA THR A 892 -6.59 24.86 12.78
C THR A 892 -5.11 24.98 13.07
N LYS A 893 -4.60 26.21 13.22
CA LYS A 893 -3.21 26.48 13.64
C LYS A 893 -3.17 27.39 14.87
N THR A 894 -2.19 27.17 15.74
CA THR A 894 -2.00 27.97 16.96
C THR A 894 -0.96 29.06 16.76
N LEU A 895 -1.35 30.32 16.97
CA LEU A 895 -0.47 31.48 16.99
C LEU A 895 -0.05 31.78 18.43
N THR A 896 1.25 31.88 18.69
CA THR A 896 1.78 32.26 20.00
C THR A 896 2.13 33.75 20.04
N VAL A 897 1.58 34.47 21.01
CA VAL A 897 1.83 35.90 21.22
C VAL A 897 2.75 36.07 22.41
N LYS A 898 3.95 36.59 22.17
CA LYS A 898 4.90 36.98 23.20
C LYS A 898 4.91 38.49 23.37
N GLY A 899 5.15 38.98 24.59
CA GLY A 899 5.35 40.39 24.86
C GLY A 899 6.70 40.66 25.49
N VAL A 900 7.31 41.77 25.09
CA VAL A 900 8.48 42.34 25.75
C VAL A 900 7.97 43.22 26.89
N ILE A 901 8.18 42.75 28.12
CA ILE A 901 7.77 43.45 29.34
C ILE A 901 8.87 44.41 29.74
N ALA A 902 8.54 45.69 29.97
CA ALA A 902 9.51 46.68 30.41
C ALA A 902 10.08 46.30 31.79
N THR A 903 11.28 46.79 32.10
CA THR A 903 11.82 46.71 33.46
C THR A 903 11.05 47.63 34.39
N ILE A 904 11.05 47.36 35.70
CA ILE A 904 10.48 48.29 36.69
C ILE A 904 11.12 49.69 36.57
N ASP A 905 12.43 49.74 36.36
CA ASP A 905 13.17 51.01 36.16
C ASP A 905 12.78 51.75 34.87
N ASP A 906 12.11 51.08 33.92
CA ASP A 906 11.63 51.63 32.64
C ASP A 906 10.10 51.87 32.65
N GLY A 907 9.51 51.90 33.85
CA GLY A 907 8.13 52.32 34.09
C GLY A 907 7.09 51.20 34.23
N ALA A 908 7.46 49.92 34.13
CA ALA A 908 6.49 48.85 34.40
C ALA A 908 6.08 48.84 35.88
N ASP A 909 4.77 48.80 36.14
CA ASP A 909 4.23 48.75 37.48
C ASP A 909 4.17 47.30 38.02
N THR A 910 4.70 47.10 39.22
CA THR A 910 4.58 45.82 39.93
C THR A 910 3.10 45.56 40.29
N GLY A 911 2.62 44.35 40.03
CA GLY A 911 1.24 43.94 40.23
C GLY A 911 0.27 44.32 39.11
N ALA A 912 0.70 45.05 38.07
CA ALA A 912 -0.15 45.43 36.95
C ALA A 912 -0.74 44.20 36.24
N ALA A 913 -2.07 44.13 36.17
CA ALA A 913 -2.82 43.00 35.61
C ALA A 913 -3.43 43.35 34.25
N PHE A 914 -3.15 42.56 33.22
CA PHE A 914 -3.62 42.80 31.86
C PHE A 914 -3.96 41.50 31.11
N TYR A 915 -4.66 41.66 30.00
CA TYR A 915 -5.03 40.61 29.05
C TYR A 915 -4.53 41.02 27.65
N VAL A 916 -4.08 40.04 26.86
CA VAL A 916 -3.82 40.24 25.42
C VAL A 916 -4.97 39.61 24.64
N ASN A 917 -5.72 40.42 23.90
CA ASN A 917 -6.93 40.00 23.20
C ASN A 917 -6.78 40.22 21.69
N VAL A 918 -7.28 39.30 20.86
CA VAL A 918 -7.48 39.53 19.42
C VAL A 918 -8.71 40.41 19.24
N THR A 919 -8.57 41.52 18.52
CA THR A 919 -9.69 42.42 18.23
C THR A 919 -10.49 41.95 17.02
N SER A 920 -11.76 42.36 16.92
CA SER A 920 -12.58 42.13 15.73
C SER A 920 -12.35 43.15 14.60
N THR A 921 -11.54 44.19 14.87
CA THR A 921 -11.17 45.24 13.92
C THR A 921 -9.72 45.06 13.47
N GLY A 922 -9.39 45.60 12.29
CA GLY A 922 -8.02 45.55 11.74
C GLY A 922 -7.59 44.15 11.32
N PHE A 923 -8.53 43.30 10.91
CA PHE A 923 -8.29 41.96 10.38
C PHE A 923 -8.36 41.93 8.86
N GLU A 924 -7.41 41.23 8.24
CA GLU A 924 -7.44 40.94 6.81
C GLU A 924 -6.76 39.58 6.57
N ALA A 925 -7.49 38.65 5.97
CA ALA A 925 -6.96 37.39 5.47
C ALA A 925 -7.28 37.23 3.98
N GLN A 926 -6.27 36.86 3.20
CA GLN A 926 -6.37 36.69 1.75
C GLN A 926 -6.65 35.22 1.41
N GLY A 927 -7.79 34.95 0.78
CA GLY A 927 -8.09 33.69 0.11
C GLY A 927 -7.60 33.70 -1.34
N ALA A 928 -8.02 32.73 -2.16
CA ALA A 928 -7.61 32.64 -3.56
C ALA A 928 -8.18 33.78 -4.42
N SER A 929 -9.42 34.19 -4.14
CA SER A 929 -10.17 35.12 -5.00
C SER A 929 -10.49 36.46 -4.33
N ALA A 930 -10.70 36.47 -3.02
CA ALA A 930 -11.11 37.65 -2.28
C ALA A 930 -10.51 37.67 -0.86
N LYS A 931 -10.71 38.78 -0.15
CA LYS A 931 -10.26 38.98 1.23
C LYS A 931 -11.41 38.75 2.20
N ASP A 932 -11.11 38.07 3.29
CA ASP A 932 -11.93 38.09 4.50
C ASP A 932 -11.43 39.23 5.39
N THR A 933 -12.32 40.17 5.71
CA THR A 933 -12.02 41.35 6.52
C THR A 933 -12.75 41.34 7.87
N SER A 934 -13.37 40.22 8.22
CA SER A 934 -14.16 40.07 9.44
C SER A 934 -13.61 38.94 10.31
N ILE A 935 -13.55 39.17 11.61
CA ILE A 935 -13.23 38.12 12.56
C ILE A 935 -13.95 38.40 13.88
N ALA A 936 -14.46 37.35 14.53
CA ALA A 936 -14.90 37.46 15.92
C ALA A 936 -13.66 37.43 16.82
N GLY A 937 -13.43 38.49 17.61
CA GLY A 937 -12.25 38.55 18.48
C GLY A 937 -12.20 37.42 19.53
N ALA A 938 -11.00 37.11 20.04
CA ALA A 938 -10.79 36.12 21.09
C ALA A 938 -9.96 36.68 22.25
N ALA A 939 -10.31 36.31 23.49
CA ALA A 939 -9.69 36.85 24.69
C ALA A 939 -8.56 35.96 25.20
N GLY A 940 -7.45 36.58 25.61
CA GLY A 940 -6.36 35.93 26.31
C GLY A 940 -6.67 35.69 27.78
N ARG A 941 -5.68 35.21 28.53
CA ARG A 941 -5.75 35.02 29.99
C ARG A 941 -5.02 36.16 30.70
N GLU A 942 -5.35 36.36 31.98
CA GLU A 942 -4.74 37.43 32.80
C GLU A 942 -3.25 37.18 33.02
N LYS A 943 -2.45 38.24 32.88
CA LYS A 943 -1.03 38.26 33.21
C LYS A 943 -0.76 39.38 34.21
N GLN A 944 0.11 39.11 35.18
CA GLN A 944 0.53 40.10 36.17
C GLN A 944 2.03 40.35 36.11
N VAL A 945 2.45 41.61 36.07
CA VAL A 945 3.86 42.00 36.01
C VAL A 945 4.48 42.04 37.40
N PHE A 946 5.64 41.42 37.58
CA PHE A 946 6.46 41.55 38.79
C PHE A 946 7.94 41.59 38.45
N LYS A 947 8.78 42.19 39.32
CA LYS A 947 10.24 42.21 39.14
C LYS A 947 10.86 40.81 39.23
N THR A 948 10.37 40.02 40.18
CA THR A 948 10.77 38.63 40.44
C THR A 948 9.54 37.92 41.03
N LYS A 949 9.60 36.59 41.16
CA LYS A 949 8.49 35.81 41.69
C LYS A 949 8.96 34.65 42.57
N PRO A 950 8.16 34.24 43.57
CA PRO A 950 8.36 33.00 44.29
C PRO A 950 7.76 31.82 43.52
N THR A 951 8.36 30.66 43.67
CA THR A 951 7.74 29.36 43.36
C THR A 951 7.73 28.50 44.61
N ILE A 952 6.58 27.93 44.93
CA ILE A 952 6.38 27.06 46.08
C ILE A 952 6.39 25.60 45.61
N THR A 953 7.11 24.75 46.32
CA THR A 953 7.17 23.31 46.06
C THR A 953 7.05 22.55 47.36
N ILE A 954 6.14 21.59 47.46
CA ILE A 954 6.06 20.74 48.66
C ILE A 954 7.16 19.68 48.63
N LEU A 955 7.82 19.48 49.76
CA LEU A 955 8.94 18.56 49.89
C LEU A 955 8.48 17.22 50.49
N SER A 956 9.13 16.13 50.10
CA SER A 956 8.92 14.81 50.68
C SER A 956 9.40 14.71 52.14
N GLY A 957 8.85 13.76 52.91
CA GLY A 957 9.16 13.57 54.33
C GLY A 957 8.27 14.40 55.25
N SER A 958 7.01 14.60 54.87
CA SER A 958 5.95 15.18 55.67
C SER A 958 4.62 14.53 55.33
N PRO A 959 3.68 14.48 56.28
CA PRO A 959 3.81 14.85 57.70
C PRO A 959 4.47 13.74 58.56
N ASP A 960 4.80 14.06 59.82
CA ASP A 960 5.18 13.07 60.84
C ASP A 960 3.94 12.32 61.34
N SER A 961 4.14 11.15 61.99
CA SER A 961 3.06 10.43 62.66
C SER A 961 2.42 11.30 63.74
N LEU A 962 1.10 11.22 63.88
CA LEU A 962 0.39 11.94 64.92
C LEU A 962 0.74 11.35 66.29
N SER A 963 0.95 12.22 67.28
CA SER A 963 1.22 11.79 68.66
C SER A 963 0.36 12.57 69.62
N ASN A 964 -0.23 11.91 70.60
CA ASN A 964 -1.01 12.56 71.65
C ASN A 964 -0.06 13.30 72.61
N GLY A 965 -0.22 14.61 72.76
CA GLY A 965 0.55 15.41 73.71
C GLY A 965 0.90 16.80 73.20
N ASN A 966 1.38 17.64 74.11
CA ASN A 966 1.62 19.08 73.88
C ASN A 966 2.80 19.40 72.93
N ALA A 967 3.36 18.39 72.23
CA ALA A 967 4.50 18.54 71.34
C ALA A 967 4.04 18.79 69.90
N ALA A 968 4.62 19.79 69.23
CA ALA A 968 4.23 20.16 67.88
C ALA A 968 4.69 19.11 66.83
N THR A 969 3.72 18.50 66.14
CA THR A 969 3.91 17.52 65.06
C THR A 969 4.12 18.24 63.73
N ARG A 970 5.10 17.80 62.93
CA ARG A 970 5.32 18.36 61.59
C ARG A 970 4.19 18.00 60.64
N VAL A 971 3.55 19.03 60.09
CA VAL A 971 2.39 18.87 59.20
C VAL A 971 2.73 19.06 57.72
N ILE A 972 3.70 19.91 57.39
CA ILE A 972 4.11 20.13 56.00
C ILE A 972 5.55 20.63 55.92
N LYS A 973 6.25 20.25 54.85
CA LYS A 973 7.53 20.82 54.41
C LYS A 973 7.37 21.44 53.06
N PHE A 974 7.83 22.67 52.89
CA PHE A 974 7.74 23.36 51.60
C PHE A 974 9.01 24.15 51.32
N ARG A 975 9.34 24.26 50.05
CA ARG A 975 10.40 25.10 49.51
C ARG A 975 9.79 26.35 48.93
N VAL A 976 10.38 27.50 49.24
CA VAL A 976 10.15 28.75 48.50
C VAL A 976 11.42 29.03 47.71
N THR A 977 11.28 29.16 46.39
CA THR A 977 12.38 29.44 45.46
C THR A 977 12.21 30.85 44.89
N ALA A 978 13.26 31.66 44.92
CA ALA A 978 13.29 32.96 44.27
C ALA A 978 13.67 32.79 42.79
N ASP A 979 12.99 33.49 41.90
CA ASP A 979 13.39 33.55 40.49
C ASP A 979 14.79 34.18 40.34
N PRO A 980 15.61 33.76 39.35
CA PRO A 980 16.89 34.40 39.07
C PRO A 980 16.83 35.91 38.80
N ALA A 981 15.66 36.46 38.45
CA ALA A 981 15.46 37.88 38.20
C ALA A 981 15.70 38.78 39.42
N GLY A 982 15.51 38.28 40.65
CA GLY A 982 15.71 39.10 41.86
C GLY A 982 15.38 38.39 43.17
N ASP A 983 15.83 39.00 44.27
CA ASP A 983 15.54 38.53 45.63
C ASP A 983 14.05 38.67 45.92
N ILE A 984 13.46 37.70 46.63
CA ILE A 984 12.08 37.80 47.13
C ILE A 984 12.09 37.86 48.66
N SER A 985 11.08 38.52 49.20
CA SER A 985 10.74 38.46 50.63
C SER A 985 9.40 37.77 50.81
N TRP A 986 9.19 37.05 51.92
CA TRP A 986 7.85 36.62 52.31
C TRP A 986 7.65 36.71 53.82
N LYS A 987 6.39 36.89 54.26
CA LYS A 987 6.09 37.16 55.67
C LYS A 987 4.91 36.37 56.23
N LYS A 988 4.00 35.89 55.37
CA LYS A 988 2.80 35.18 55.81
C LYS A 988 2.51 33.96 54.95
N ILE A 989 2.06 32.88 55.60
CA ILE A 989 1.47 31.69 54.98
C ILE A 989 0.14 31.34 55.67
N ALA A 990 -0.74 30.66 54.95
CA ALA A 990 -1.95 30.05 55.45
C ALA A 990 -1.96 28.56 55.13
N LEU A 991 -2.40 27.76 56.10
CA LEU A 991 -2.60 26.32 55.94
C LEU A 991 -4.09 26.00 56.04
N ALA A 992 -4.58 25.11 55.19
CA ALA A 992 -5.83 24.42 55.43
C ALA A 992 -5.53 23.12 56.18
N VAL A 993 -6.20 22.88 57.31
CA VAL A 993 -6.00 21.75 58.21
C VAL A 993 -7.33 21.04 58.38
N SER A 994 -7.40 19.74 58.10
CA SER A 994 -8.61 18.93 58.19
C SER A 994 -8.37 17.69 59.04
N PRO A 995 -8.58 17.77 60.37
CA PRO A 995 -8.48 16.65 61.30
C PRO A 995 -9.69 15.71 61.22
N SER A 996 -9.43 14.41 61.32
CA SER A 996 -10.41 13.33 61.42
C SER A 996 -10.04 12.43 62.59
N GLY A 997 -10.89 12.34 63.62
CA GLY A 997 -10.61 11.59 64.85
C GLY A 997 -9.61 12.26 65.81
N ALA A 998 -8.82 13.23 65.34
CA ALA A 998 -7.97 14.10 66.16
C ALA A 998 -8.53 15.54 66.23
N THR A 999 -8.08 16.32 67.22
CA THR A 999 -8.38 17.76 67.35
C THR A 999 -7.08 18.55 67.29
N MET A 1000 -6.97 19.52 66.39
CA MET A 1000 -5.87 20.49 66.46
C MET A 1000 -6.14 21.48 67.60
N SER A 1001 -5.16 21.67 68.50
CA SER A 1001 -5.27 22.62 69.60
C SER A 1001 -5.41 24.06 69.08
N THR A 1002 -5.97 24.95 69.90
CA THR A 1002 -6.01 26.39 69.62
C THR A 1002 -4.59 26.92 69.38
N THR A 1003 -4.37 27.69 68.32
CA THR A 1003 -3.01 28.15 67.97
C THR A 1003 -2.55 29.30 68.84
N THR A 1004 -1.32 29.24 69.33
CA THR A 1004 -0.57 30.30 70.01
C THR A 1004 0.87 30.30 69.49
N THR A 1005 1.61 31.40 69.70
CA THR A 1005 3.02 31.48 69.30
C THR A 1005 3.91 30.49 70.08
N SER A 1006 3.39 29.85 71.13
CA SER A 1006 4.10 28.85 71.93
C SER A 1006 3.86 27.40 71.48
N ASN A 1007 2.83 27.11 70.68
CA ASN A 1007 2.50 25.75 70.24
C ASN A 1007 2.46 25.55 68.71
N VAL A 1008 2.72 26.61 67.94
CA VAL A 1008 2.97 26.54 66.50
C VAL A 1008 4.44 26.86 66.25
N GLU A 1009 5.09 26.04 65.43
CA GLU A 1009 6.47 26.28 65.01
C GLU A 1009 6.55 26.36 63.48
N LEU A 1010 7.32 27.33 63.00
CA LEU A 1010 7.72 27.44 61.61
C LEU A 1010 9.25 27.51 61.60
N ARG A 1011 9.90 26.55 60.95
CA ARG A 1011 11.36 26.42 60.95
C ARG A 1011 11.92 26.58 59.54
N GLU A 1012 13.03 27.29 59.41
CA GLU A 1012 13.89 27.24 58.22
C GLU A 1012 14.85 26.06 58.40
N ILE A 1013 15.01 25.25 57.35
CA ILE A 1013 15.69 23.95 57.43
C ILE A 1013 16.70 23.72 56.30
N THR A 1014 17.05 24.74 55.49
CA THR A 1014 18.04 24.59 54.41
C THR A 1014 19.45 24.43 54.93
N SER A 1015 19.84 25.17 55.98
CA SER A 1015 21.22 25.19 56.50
C SER A 1015 21.34 24.78 57.97
N GLY A 1016 20.32 24.13 58.52
CA GLY A 1016 20.17 23.78 59.93
C GLY A 1016 18.79 24.19 60.43
N SER A 1017 18.14 23.37 61.27
CA SER A 1017 16.77 23.66 61.72
C SER A 1017 16.73 24.81 62.71
N THR A 1018 16.36 26.01 62.25
CA THR A 1018 16.20 27.21 63.08
C THR A 1018 14.73 27.62 63.15
N ASN A 1019 14.23 27.87 64.37
CA ASN A 1019 12.86 28.37 64.55
C ASN A 1019 12.79 29.84 64.09
N LEU A 1020 11.87 30.14 63.19
CA LEU A 1020 11.55 31.52 62.81
C LEU A 1020 10.71 32.18 63.90
N THR A 1021 10.88 33.49 64.09
CA THR A 1021 10.09 34.23 65.09
C THR A 1021 8.70 34.53 64.52
N ILE A 1022 7.68 33.89 65.07
CA ILE A 1022 6.27 34.12 64.71
C ILE A 1022 5.78 35.37 65.44
N GLY A 1023 5.32 36.37 64.68
CA GLY A 1023 4.74 37.59 65.23
C GLY A 1023 3.29 37.40 65.61
N THR A 1024 2.49 36.80 64.73
CA THR A 1024 1.10 36.44 65.00
C THR A 1024 0.75 35.08 64.40
N VAL A 1025 -0.08 34.32 65.11
CA VAL A 1025 -0.70 33.10 64.62
C VAL A 1025 -2.17 33.07 65.04
N THR A 1026 -3.03 32.67 64.11
CA THR A 1026 -4.48 32.55 64.35
C THR A 1026 -5.02 31.29 63.69
N SER A 1027 -6.05 30.69 64.29
CA SER A 1027 -6.79 29.57 63.72
C SER A 1027 -8.29 29.83 63.67
N GLY A 1028 -8.95 29.34 62.62
CA GLY A 1028 -10.38 29.54 62.38
C GLY A 1028 -11.03 28.34 61.69
N LEU A 1029 -12.35 28.25 61.82
CA LEU A 1029 -13.15 27.20 61.13
C LEU A 1029 -13.55 27.61 59.71
N ASN A 1030 -13.31 28.86 59.33
CA ASN A 1030 -13.48 29.37 57.97
C ASN A 1030 -12.38 30.38 57.65
N THR A 1031 -12.28 30.77 56.38
CA THR A 1031 -11.23 31.66 55.86
C THR A 1031 -11.32 33.11 56.38
N THR A 1032 -12.48 33.48 56.93
CA THR A 1032 -12.81 34.84 57.39
C THR A 1032 -12.72 35.04 58.90
N THR A 1033 -12.53 33.97 59.68
CA THR A 1033 -12.47 34.03 61.15
C THR A 1033 -11.00 33.95 61.60
N ASN A 1034 -10.44 35.07 62.05
CA ASN A 1034 -9.14 35.15 62.69
C ASN A 1034 -9.32 35.19 64.21
N GLY A 1035 -9.17 34.03 64.86
CA GLY A 1035 -9.20 33.89 66.32
C GLY A 1035 -8.23 32.81 66.79
N ASN A 1036 -8.50 32.22 67.95
CA ASN A 1036 -7.76 31.05 68.47
C ASN A 1036 -8.75 29.90 68.65
N HIS A 1037 -9.05 29.17 67.56
CA HIS A 1037 -10.03 28.09 67.56
C HIS A 1037 -9.33 26.72 67.53
N SER A 1038 -9.85 25.74 68.28
CA SER A 1038 -9.49 24.35 68.04
C SER A 1038 -10.21 23.88 66.77
N ILE A 1039 -9.55 23.00 66.00
CA ILE A 1039 -10.10 22.48 64.74
C ILE A 1039 -10.35 20.98 64.93
N ALA A 1040 -11.62 20.55 64.83
CA ALA A 1040 -12.04 19.16 64.96
C ALA A 1040 -13.17 18.85 63.97
N GLY A 1041 -13.16 17.65 63.38
CA GLY A 1041 -14.26 17.11 62.57
C GLY A 1041 -14.57 17.82 61.24
N SER A 1042 -13.91 18.93 60.92
CA SER A 1042 -14.07 19.70 59.68
C SER A 1042 -12.79 20.46 59.33
N ALA A 1043 -12.67 20.91 58.08
CA ALA A 1043 -11.56 21.73 57.64
C ALA A 1043 -11.57 23.10 58.34
N GLY A 1044 -10.42 23.50 58.89
CA GLY A 1044 -10.16 24.85 59.36
C GLY A 1044 -8.85 25.39 58.79
N TYR A 1045 -8.47 26.59 59.22
CA TYR A 1045 -7.38 27.36 58.64
C TYR A 1045 -6.44 27.86 59.73
N VAL A 1046 -5.14 27.83 59.45
CA VAL A 1046 -4.09 28.36 60.32
C VAL A 1046 -3.30 29.42 59.56
N ASN A 1047 -3.31 30.66 60.04
CA ASN A 1047 -2.54 31.76 59.47
C ASN A 1047 -1.32 32.02 60.33
N ILE A 1048 -0.13 32.01 59.73
CA ILE A 1048 1.15 32.26 60.41
C ILE A 1048 1.79 33.48 59.77
N THR A 1049 2.05 34.51 60.58
CA THR A 1049 2.75 35.73 60.16
C THR A 1049 4.03 35.88 60.97
N LEU A 1050 5.16 36.05 60.28
CA LEU A 1050 6.47 36.24 60.90
C LEU A 1050 6.63 37.65 61.49
N SER A 1051 7.45 37.79 62.53
CA SER A 1051 7.81 39.09 63.11
C SER A 1051 8.68 39.92 62.17
N SER A 1052 9.51 39.26 61.37
CA SER A 1052 10.36 39.84 60.33
C SER A 1052 10.21 39.08 59.03
N GLU A 1053 10.38 39.76 57.90
CA GLU A 1053 10.42 39.12 56.59
C GLU A 1053 11.52 38.05 56.45
N GLU A 1054 11.21 36.98 55.71
CA GLU A 1054 12.19 36.02 55.23
C GLU A 1054 12.66 36.38 53.84
N VAL A 1055 13.96 36.65 53.70
CA VAL A 1055 14.59 36.98 52.42
C VAL A 1055 15.17 35.72 51.78
N ILE A 1056 14.90 35.52 50.49
CA ILE A 1056 15.49 34.47 49.66
C ILE A 1056 16.23 35.15 48.51
N GLY A 1057 17.54 34.93 48.47
CA GLY A 1057 18.39 35.51 47.42
C GLY A 1057 18.03 34.98 46.03
N LYS A 1058 18.17 35.82 45.02
CA LYS A 1058 17.86 35.54 43.60
C LYS A 1058 18.39 34.18 43.14
N GLY A 1059 17.54 33.40 42.49
CA GLY A 1059 17.86 32.04 42.02
C GLY A 1059 18.13 31.01 43.12
N GLY A 1060 18.09 31.42 44.39
CA GLY A 1060 18.23 30.56 45.55
C GLY A 1060 16.88 30.03 46.04
N TYR A 1061 16.93 29.18 47.05
CA TYR A 1061 15.75 28.65 47.73
C TYR A 1061 15.98 28.56 49.24
N LYS A 1062 14.88 28.57 49.99
CA LYS A 1062 14.84 28.14 51.38
C LYS A 1062 13.73 27.11 51.58
N ASP A 1063 14.02 26.12 52.41
CA ASP A 1063 13.16 25.03 52.80
C ASP A 1063 12.63 25.31 54.20
N TYR A 1064 11.34 25.08 54.39
CA TYR A 1064 10.63 25.36 55.63
C TYR A 1064 9.82 24.14 56.08
N GLU A 1065 9.61 24.01 57.38
CA GLU A 1065 8.63 23.07 57.95
C GLU A 1065 7.69 23.76 58.94
N VAL A 1066 6.42 23.38 58.92
CA VAL A 1066 5.41 23.84 59.88
C VAL A 1066 5.06 22.69 60.82
N ARG A 1067 4.97 22.99 62.11
CA ARG A 1067 4.54 22.06 63.15
C ARG A 1067 3.33 22.61 63.91
N LEU A 1068 2.35 21.75 64.15
CA LEU A 1068 1.10 22.05 64.86
C LEU A 1068 0.86 21.04 65.98
N THR A 1069 0.19 21.43 67.05
CA THR A 1069 -0.15 20.55 68.19
C THR A 1069 -1.53 19.93 68.03
N PHE A 1070 -1.64 18.63 68.34
CA PHE A 1070 -2.87 17.85 68.27
C PHE A 1070 -3.18 17.17 69.60
N GLU A 1071 -4.46 17.10 69.91
CA GLU A 1071 -5.04 16.42 71.07
C GLU A 1071 -6.03 15.35 70.60
N GLY A 1072 -6.24 14.34 71.45
CA GLY A 1072 -7.23 13.30 71.19
C GLY A 1072 -6.76 12.17 70.26
N VAL A 1073 -5.46 12.09 69.96
CA VAL A 1073 -4.84 11.02 69.17
C VAL A 1073 -4.76 9.72 70.01
N GLY A 1074 -5.11 8.56 69.46
CA GLY A 1074 -5.07 7.26 70.15
C GLY A 1074 -6.22 7.00 71.14
N ASN A 1075 -7.30 7.78 71.07
CA ASN A 1075 -8.42 7.70 72.03
C ASN A 1075 -9.60 6.86 71.54
N LEU A 1076 -9.64 6.44 70.28
CA LEU A 1076 -10.77 5.72 69.69
C LEU A 1076 -10.40 4.28 69.32
N ALA A 1077 -11.06 3.31 69.97
CA ALA A 1077 -10.93 1.91 69.60
C ALA A 1077 -11.54 1.66 68.21
N ASN A 1078 -10.69 1.44 67.20
CA ASN A 1078 -11.00 1.08 65.80
C ASN A 1078 -11.24 2.23 64.79
N SER A 1079 -10.73 3.45 65.03
CA SER A 1079 -10.57 4.45 63.96
C SER A 1079 -9.08 4.78 63.73
N VAL A 1080 -8.73 5.24 62.53
CA VAL A 1080 -7.39 5.78 62.25
C VAL A 1080 -7.49 7.29 62.24
N GLU A 1081 -7.01 7.91 63.30
CA GLU A 1081 -6.89 9.35 63.46
C GLU A 1081 -5.97 9.88 62.35
N SER A 1082 -6.40 10.93 61.65
CA SER A 1082 -5.64 11.51 60.56
C SER A 1082 -5.83 13.02 60.45
N VAL A 1083 -4.84 13.71 59.90
CA VAL A 1083 -4.92 15.15 59.65
C VAL A 1083 -4.43 15.42 58.24
N SER A 1084 -5.30 15.98 57.39
CA SER A 1084 -4.88 16.47 56.08
C SER A 1084 -4.47 17.94 56.15
N THR A 1085 -3.30 18.29 55.60
CA THR A 1085 -2.84 19.68 55.51
C THR A 1085 -2.38 20.05 54.11
N ARG A 1086 -2.54 21.33 53.75
CA ARG A 1086 -1.97 21.95 52.54
C ARG A 1086 -1.72 23.43 52.77
N LEU A 1087 -0.81 24.02 52.01
CA LEU A 1087 -0.75 25.47 51.87
C LEU A 1087 -2.00 25.93 51.13
N TYR A 1088 -2.69 26.89 51.73
CA TYR A 1088 -3.97 27.39 51.25
C TYR A 1088 -3.81 28.60 50.34
N LEU A 1089 -4.80 28.82 49.48
CA LEU A 1089 -4.95 30.04 48.68
C LEU A 1089 -6.42 30.46 48.75
N ALA A 1090 -6.68 31.62 49.34
CA ALA A 1090 -8.02 32.21 49.48
C ALA A 1090 -8.37 33.09 48.27
N GLU A 1091 -7.34 33.63 47.63
CA GLU A 1091 -7.41 34.63 46.58
C GLU A 1091 -7.99 34.00 45.31
N THR A 1092 -9.11 34.53 44.84
CA THR A 1092 -9.76 34.15 43.57
C THR A 1092 -9.61 35.22 42.49
N SER A 1093 -9.02 36.37 42.83
CA SER A 1093 -8.75 37.48 41.93
C SER A 1093 -7.53 38.28 42.39
N SER A 1094 -6.92 39.00 41.46
CA SER A 1094 -5.86 39.97 41.70
C SER A 1094 -6.35 41.11 42.59
N ALA A 1095 -5.64 41.42 43.68
CA ALA A 1095 -6.03 42.49 44.59
C ALA A 1095 -5.70 43.87 44.00
N THR A 1096 -6.68 44.73 43.83
CA THR A 1096 -6.51 46.10 43.29
C THR A 1096 -6.17 47.15 44.37
N SER A 1097 -5.65 46.76 45.53
CA SER A 1097 -5.47 47.70 46.65
C SER A 1097 -4.00 47.89 47.04
N THR A 1098 -3.47 49.07 46.72
CA THR A 1098 -2.10 49.55 46.92
C THR A 1098 -1.77 49.97 48.36
N THR A 1099 -2.64 49.72 49.34
CA THR A 1099 -2.45 50.19 50.72
C THR A 1099 -2.77 49.07 51.72
N PHE A 1100 -1.79 48.26 52.13
CA PHE A 1100 -2.10 47.18 53.08
C PHE A 1100 -1.06 46.78 54.12
N TYR A 1101 0.19 47.27 54.09
CA TYR A 1101 1.17 46.89 55.11
C TYR A 1101 1.79 48.05 55.93
N ALA A 1102 1.35 49.29 55.72
CA ALA A 1102 1.94 50.42 56.44
C ALA A 1102 1.39 50.68 57.86
N ARG A 1103 0.32 50.04 58.34
CA ARG A 1103 -0.18 50.36 59.69
C ARG A 1103 -1.19 49.36 60.30
N ASP A 1104 -0.74 48.19 60.80
CA ASP A 1104 -1.19 47.65 62.12
C ASP A 1104 -0.41 46.41 62.58
N LEU A 1105 0.92 46.51 62.72
CA LEU A 1105 1.73 45.44 63.34
C LEU A 1105 1.84 45.53 64.87
N ASN A 1106 1.24 46.55 65.50
CA ASN A 1106 1.42 46.81 66.93
C ASN A 1106 0.15 46.76 67.79
N ASN A 1107 -1.08 46.69 67.24
CA ASN A 1107 -2.27 46.90 68.06
C ASN A 1107 -3.44 45.92 67.91
N GLY A 1108 -3.27 44.80 67.20
CA GLY A 1108 -4.19 43.66 67.28
C GLY A 1108 -5.66 43.93 66.93
N ASN A 1109 -5.97 44.99 66.18
CA ASN A 1109 -7.34 45.34 65.81
C ASN A 1109 -7.49 45.52 64.30
N VAL A 1110 -8.20 44.61 63.64
CA VAL A 1110 -8.43 44.63 62.19
C VAL A 1110 -9.37 45.78 61.83
N THR A 1111 -8.86 46.81 61.16
CA THR A 1111 -9.68 47.60 60.23
C THR A 1111 -9.07 47.48 58.85
N GLY A 1112 -9.47 46.42 58.14
CA GLY A 1112 -9.22 46.30 56.71
C GLY A 1112 -10.01 47.33 55.90
N PRO A 1113 -9.82 47.38 54.57
CA PRO A 1113 -10.80 47.97 53.68
C PRO A 1113 -12.15 47.30 53.91
N THR A 1114 -13.22 48.04 53.67
CA THR A 1114 -14.61 47.68 53.96
C THR A 1114 -15.17 46.54 53.09
N SER A 1115 -14.33 45.67 52.50
CA SER A 1115 -14.76 44.41 51.90
C SER A 1115 -14.37 43.25 52.81
N SER A 1116 -15.36 42.43 53.17
CA SER A 1116 -15.35 41.34 54.16
C SER A 1116 -14.43 40.13 53.86
N THR A 1117 -13.30 40.31 53.17
CA THR A 1117 -12.45 39.23 52.63
C THR A 1117 -10.94 39.38 52.88
N ALA A 1118 -10.48 40.36 53.67
CA ALA A 1118 -9.07 40.75 53.76
C ALA A 1118 -8.18 39.85 54.66
N ASN A 1119 -8.01 38.57 54.32
CA ASN A 1119 -7.04 37.67 54.96
C ASN A 1119 -6.18 36.94 53.92
N PRO A 1120 -5.09 37.55 53.41
CA PRO A 1120 -4.29 36.96 52.35
C PRO A 1120 -3.61 35.67 52.81
N SER A 1121 -3.57 34.66 51.96
CA SER A 1121 -3.05 33.32 52.30
C SER A 1121 -1.55 33.22 52.16
N PHE A 1122 -0.94 34.02 51.28
CA PHE A 1122 0.50 34.13 51.16
C PHE A 1122 0.87 35.58 50.91
N VAL A 1123 1.80 36.13 51.69
CA VAL A 1123 2.23 37.52 51.55
C VAL A 1123 3.73 37.55 51.26
N TRP A 1124 4.08 38.16 50.14
CA TRP A 1124 5.43 38.20 49.60
C TRP A 1124 5.73 39.53 48.92
N SER A 1125 7.00 39.88 48.78
CA SER A 1125 7.44 41.06 48.04
C SER A 1125 8.46 40.68 46.98
N ASP A 1126 8.36 41.34 45.82
CA ASP A 1126 9.33 41.25 44.73
C ASP A 1126 10.51 42.24 44.90
N ARG A 1127 10.53 42.99 46.02
CA ARG A 1127 11.56 43.98 46.36
C ARG A 1127 11.80 44.97 45.22
N SER A 1128 10.73 45.37 44.54
CA SER A 1128 10.77 46.30 43.42
C SER A 1128 11.01 47.74 43.84
N VAL A 1129 10.66 48.12 45.08
CA VAL A 1129 10.91 49.47 45.60
C VAL A 1129 12.35 49.62 46.08
N ILE A 1130 13.03 50.68 45.62
CA ILE A 1130 14.37 51.05 46.11
C ILE A 1130 14.29 51.37 47.60
N GLY A 1131 15.12 50.69 48.41
CA GLY A 1131 15.06 50.82 49.87
C GLY A 1131 13.92 50.02 50.52
N HIS A 1132 13.49 48.92 49.86
CA HIS A 1132 12.47 47.97 50.34
C HIS A 1132 12.44 47.81 51.87
N SER A 1133 11.24 47.86 52.41
CA SER A 1133 10.95 47.57 53.83
C SER A 1133 9.59 46.90 53.97
N GLU A 1134 9.25 46.50 55.18
CA GLU A 1134 7.94 45.91 55.45
C GLU A 1134 6.76 46.91 55.29
N THR A 1135 7.04 48.19 55.03
CA THR A 1135 6.03 49.23 54.80
C THR A 1135 5.99 49.75 53.37
N THR A 1136 6.82 49.21 52.46
CA THR A 1136 6.81 49.62 51.04
C THR A 1136 5.64 49.02 50.28
N ASN A 1137 5.33 49.56 49.11
CA ASN A 1137 4.15 49.18 48.32
C ASN A 1137 4.37 47.97 47.40
N ASP A 1138 5.53 47.30 47.51
CA ASP A 1138 5.92 46.13 46.71
C ASP A 1138 5.54 44.80 47.37
N TRP A 1139 4.59 44.80 48.31
CA TRP A 1139 4.05 43.60 48.95
C TRP A 1139 2.76 43.13 48.26
N ASN A 1140 2.70 41.83 47.99
CA ASN A 1140 1.76 41.16 47.11
C ASN A 1140 1.15 39.92 47.78
N TRP A 1141 0.03 39.46 47.23
CA TRP A 1141 -0.68 38.27 47.71
C TRP A 1141 -0.30 37.00 46.92
N GLY A 1142 -0.78 35.84 47.36
CA GLY A 1142 -0.43 34.53 46.78
C GLY A 1142 -1.07 34.24 45.41
N PHE A 1143 -1.87 35.15 44.86
CA PHE A 1143 -2.56 34.94 43.59
C PHE A 1143 -1.56 34.69 42.46
N TYR A 1144 -1.78 33.63 41.67
CA TYR A 1144 -0.88 33.14 40.61
C TYR A 1144 0.54 32.69 41.02
N VAL A 1145 0.87 32.66 42.32
CA VAL A 1145 2.12 32.05 42.79
C VAL A 1145 2.07 30.55 42.52
N LYS A 1146 3.01 30.06 41.70
CA LYS A 1146 3.06 28.65 41.31
C LYS A 1146 3.28 27.77 42.54
N GLY A 1147 2.41 26.75 42.70
CA GLY A 1147 2.43 25.84 43.86
C GLY A 1147 1.38 26.15 44.95
N LEU A 1148 0.56 27.19 44.77
CA LEU A 1148 -0.57 27.52 45.64
C LEU A 1148 -1.93 27.39 44.90
N PRO A 1149 -2.98 26.86 45.55
CA PRO A 1149 -2.89 26.06 46.78
C PRO A 1149 -2.06 24.79 46.51
N SER A 1150 -1.42 24.23 47.53
CA SER A 1150 -0.65 23.01 47.36
C SER A 1150 -1.53 21.76 47.37
N ASP A 1151 -0.97 20.64 46.92
CA ASP A 1151 -1.54 19.32 47.17
C ASP A 1151 -1.70 19.07 48.68
N SER A 1152 -2.66 18.21 49.03
CA SER A 1152 -2.96 17.84 50.42
C SER A 1152 -2.17 16.62 50.88
N TYR A 1153 -1.59 16.69 52.08
CA TYR A 1153 -0.81 15.61 52.68
C TYR A 1153 -1.48 15.15 53.99
N GLN A 1154 -1.53 13.84 54.21
CA GLN A 1154 -2.19 13.26 55.39
C GLN A 1154 -1.19 12.68 56.39
N ALA A 1155 -1.32 13.11 57.64
CA ALA A 1155 -0.72 12.48 58.81
C ALA A 1155 -1.68 11.42 59.33
N LYS A 1156 -1.15 10.30 59.81
CA LYS A 1156 -1.92 9.25 60.50
C LYS A 1156 -1.23 8.93 61.81
N GLU A 1157 -2.00 8.42 62.77
CA GLU A 1157 -1.47 7.81 64.00
C GLU A 1157 -0.47 6.68 63.70
#